data_AF-A0A2K5KR35-F1
#
_entry.id   AF-A0A2K5KR35-F1
#
_cell.length_a   1.000
_cell.length_b   1.000
_cell.length_c   1.000
_cell.angle_alpha   90.00
_cell.angle_beta   90.00
_cell.angle_gamma   90.00
#
_symmetry.space_group_name_H-M   'P 1'
#
loop_
_entity.id
_entity.type
_entity.pdbx_description
1 polymer ?
#
loop_
_entity_poly.entity_id
_entity_poly.type
_entity_poly.pdbx_seq_one_letter_code
_entity_poly.pdbx_strand_id
1 'polypeptide(L)'
;MPKGRQKVPHLDAPLGLPTCLWLELAGLFLLVPWVMGLAGTGGPDGQGPGGPSWAVHLESLKGDGEEETLEQQADALAQAAGLVNAGRIGELQGHYLFVQPAGHRPALEVEAIRQHVEAVLAGHEAVRWHSEQRLLRRAKRSVHFNDPKYPQQWHLNNRRSPGRDINVTGVWERNVTGRGVTVVVVDDGVEHTIQDIAPNYSPEGSYDLNSDDPDPMPHPDVENGNHHGTRCAGEIAAVPNNSFCAVGVAYGSRIAGIRVLDGPLTDSMEAVAFNKHYQINDIYSCSWGPDDDGKTVDGPHQLGKAALQHGVIAGRQGFGSIFVVASGNGGQHNDNCNYDGYANSIYTVTIGAVDEEGHMPFYAEECASMLAVTFSGGDKMLRSIVTTDWDLQKGTGCTEGHTGTSAAAPLAAGMIALMLQVRPCLTWRDVQHIIVFTATRYEDRRAEWVTNEAGFSHSHQHGFGLLNAWRLVNAAKIWTSVPYLASYVSPMLKENKAIPQSPRSLEVLWNGIPHGFNGLGTFSICAMLGGESPRDYQACRQGMSGMESFQVGILRQWQLTLYGSVWSPVDIRDRQSLLESAMSGKHLHDDFALPCPPGLKIPEEDGYTITPNTLKTLVLVGCFTVFWTVYYMLEVYLSQRNVASNQVCRSGPCHWPHRSRKAKEEGTELESVPLCSSKDPDEVETESRGLSTASDLLVPDLLEQGDWSLSQNKSTLDCPHQHRDLLHGKEEQIC
;
A
#
# COMPACT_ATOMS: atom_id res chain seq x y z
N MET A 1 52.71 -16.09 60.17
CA MET A 1 53.66 -15.08 59.63
C MET A 1 53.92 -15.42 58.16
N PRO A 2 54.27 -14.46 57.29
CA PRO A 2 53.93 -13.03 57.30
C PRO A 2 53.34 -12.55 55.95
N LYS A 3 52.77 -11.35 55.74
CA LYS A 3 52.09 -10.27 56.52
C LYS A 3 51.42 -9.41 55.41
N GLY A 4 50.14 -8.99 55.49
CA GLY A 4 49.65 -7.78 56.18
C GLY A 4 49.87 -6.50 55.34
N ARG A 5 48.97 -5.52 55.20
CA ARG A 5 47.74 -5.08 55.92
C ARG A 5 46.79 -4.33 54.93
N GLN A 6 45.45 -4.42 55.02
CA GLN A 6 44.51 -3.54 55.79
C GLN A 6 44.75 -2.02 55.60
N LYS A 7 43.84 -1.28 54.93
CA LYS A 7 42.58 -0.60 55.40
C LYS A 7 42.85 0.67 56.26
N VAL A 8 42.43 1.91 55.91
CA VAL A 8 41.06 2.51 55.66
C VAL A 8 40.32 2.78 57.01
N PRO A 9 39.51 3.87 57.27
CA PRO A 9 38.85 4.91 56.41
C PRO A 9 38.93 6.40 56.95
N HIS A 10 37.96 7.27 56.53
CA HIS A 10 37.33 8.44 57.20
C HIS A 10 37.73 9.88 56.72
N LEU A 11 36.84 10.90 56.71
CA LEU A 11 35.38 11.01 57.00
C LEU A 11 34.71 12.18 56.20
N ASP A 12 33.45 12.00 55.81
CA ASP A 12 32.33 12.86 55.28
C ASP A 12 32.50 14.31 54.73
N ALA A 13 31.48 14.72 53.95
CA ALA A 13 31.17 16.10 53.49
C ALA A 13 30.20 16.81 54.49
N PRO A 14 29.52 17.98 54.27
CA PRO A 14 28.92 18.50 53.00
C PRO A 14 28.81 20.05 52.83
N LEU A 15 27.99 20.49 51.85
CA LEU A 15 27.32 21.80 51.66
C LEU A 15 28.12 23.05 51.24
N GLY A 16 27.56 23.82 50.28
CA GLY A 16 27.92 25.24 50.04
C GLY A 16 27.95 25.73 48.58
N LEU A 17 26.81 26.17 48.04
CA LEU A 17 26.75 27.09 46.87
C LEU A 17 26.69 28.54 47.38
N PRO A 18 27.29 29.54 46.68
CA PRO A 18 26.49 30.28 45.68
C PRO A 18 27.23 30.96 44.50
N THR A 19 26.42 31.36 43.49
CA THR A 19 26.57 32.52 42.57
C THR A 19 27.81 32.72 41.67
N CYS A 20 27.59 32.42 40.39
CA CYS A 20 27.56 33.36 39.24
C CYS A 20 28.81 34.11 38.71
N LEU A 21 28.79 34.28 37.37
CA LEU A 21 29.63 35.13 36.50
C LEU A 21 31.14 34.86 36.52
N TRP A 22 31.64 34.21 35.47
CA TRP A 22 32.79 34.63 34.62
C TRP A 22 33.12 33.51 33.61
N LEU A 23 32.23 33.24 32.64
CA LEU A 23 32.53 32.31 31.53
C LEU A 23 31.68 32.51 30.25
N GLU A 24 31.21 33.74 29.99
CA GLU A 24 30.92 34.14 28.59
C GLU A 24 32.18 34.77 28.00
N LEU A 25 32.67 34.19 26.89
CA LEU A 25 33.47 34.83 25.80
C LEU A 25 34.14 33.82 24.84
N ALA A 26 33.95 32.50 25.00
CA ALA A 26 34.59 31.48 24.17
C ALA A 26 33.62 30.39 23.67
N GLY A 27 32.69 30.74 22.76
CA GLY A 27 31.75 29.75 22.21
C GLY A 27 30.69 30.22 21.22
N LEU A 28 30.91 31.32 20.46
CA LEU A 28 29.82 31.97 19.71
C LEU A 28 30.23 32.57 18.34
N PHE A 29 31.05 31.86 17.56
CA PHE A 29 31.58 32.36 16.27
C PHE A 29 31.63 31.36 15.10
N LEU A 30 30.95 30.20 15.17
CA LEU A 30 31.00 29.16 14.14
C LEU A 30 29.63 28.61 13.67
N LEU A 31 28.55 29.40 13.74
CA LEU A 31 27.22 29.01 13.23
C LEU A 31 26.47 30.15 12.50
N VAL A 32 27.05 30.68 11.41
CA VAL A 32 26.27 31.39 10.38
C VAL A 32 26.87 31.16 8.98
N PRO A 33 26.21 30.38 8.11
CA PRO A 33 26.17 30.63 6.67
C PRO A 33 24.89 31.43 6.32
N TRP A 34 25.00 32.40 5.41
CA TRP A 34 23.87 33.25 5.05
C TRP A 34 22.82 32.51 4.21
N VAL A 35 21.56 32.59 4.63
CA VAL A 35 20.38 32.35 3.79
C VAL A 35 19.51 33.60 3.84
N MET A 36 19.37 34.32 2.71
CA MET A 36 18.27 35.21 2.29
C MET A 36 18.72 36.08 1.10
N GLY A 37 17.93 36.16 0.03
CA GLY A 37 18.10 37.09 -1.10
C GLY A 37 18.67 36.44 -2.38
N LEU A 38 17.89 35.83 -3.26
CA LEU A 38 16.70 36.37 -3.92
C LEU A 38 15.82 35.26 -4.51
N ALA A 39 14.51 35.52 -4.66
CA ALA A 39 13.64 34.75 -5.53
C ALA A 39 13.90 35.11 -7.01
N GLY A 40 13.76 34.15 -7.92
CA GLY A 40 14.24 34.28 -9.30
C GLY A 40 13.21 34.68 -10.36
N THR A 41 13.70 34.80 -11.59
CA THR A 41 12.94 34.77 -12.85
C THR A 41 13.70 33.88 -13.85
N GLY A 42 13.10 33.58 -15.01
CA GLY A 42 13.63 32.62 -15.99
C GLY A 42 14.94 33.05 -16.68
N GLY A 43 15.65 32.07 -17.27
CA GLY A 43 16.89 32.27 -18.03
C GLY A 43 16.71 32.92 -19.43
N PRO A 44 17.70 32.85 -20.34
CA PRO A 44 18.77 31.83 -20.42
C PRO A 44 20.14 32.30 -19.87
N ASP A 45 21.21 31.60 -20.28
CA ASP A 45 22.64 31.86 -20.04
C ASP A 45 23.11 31.84 -18.58
N GLY A 46 23.30 30.63 -18.06
CA GLY A 46 23.94 30.36 -16.76
C GLY A 46 25.43 30.69 -16.74
N GLN A 47 25.77 31.97 -16.51
CA GLN A 47 27.11 32.37 -16.11
C GLN A 47 27.30 32.15 -14.60
N GLY A 48 28.09 31.14 -14.24
CA GLY A 48 28.49 30.92 -12.85
C GLY A 48 29.47 32.00 -12.35
N PRO A 49 29.58 32.21 -11.02
CA PRO A 49 30.45 33.23 -10.46
C PRO A 49 31.94 32.81 -10.53
N GLY A 50 32.66 33.30 -11.53
CA GLY A 50 34.11 33.12 -11.65
C GLY A 50 34.68 33.64 -12.96
N GLY A 51 35.93 34.12 -12.93
CA GLY A 51 36.73 34.32 -14.15
C GLY A 51 37.31 33.00 -14.67
N PRO A 52 38.13 33.04 -15.75
CA PRO A 52 38.90 31.87 -16.16
C PRO A 52 39.82 31.38 -15.03
N SER A 53 40.15 30.09 -15.07
CA SER A 53 41.04 29.41 -14.13
C SER A 53 41.86 28.34 -14.85
N TRP A 54 42.97 27.93 -14.25
CA TRP A 54 43.92 26.98 -14.83
C TRP A 54 44.30 25.92 -13.80
N ALA A 55 44.29 24.65 -14.20
CA ALA A 55 45.01 23.62 -13.47
C ALA A 55 46.47 23.66 -13.91
N VAL A 56 47.41 23.62 -12.97
CA VAL A 56 48.85 23.70 -13.20
C VAL A 56 49.54 22.60 -12.41
N HIS A 57 50.42 21.84 -13.06
CA HIS A 57 51.23 20.81 -12.43
C HIS A 57 52.69 21.27 -12.34
N LEU A 58 53.20 21.33 -11.11
CA LEU A 58 54.55 21.71 -10.77
C LEU A 58 55.38 20.48 -10.40
N GLU A 59 56.61 20.44 -10.92
CA GLU A 59 57.59 19.38 -10.63
C GLU A 59 58.73 19.96 -9.80
N SER A 60 59.12 19.29 -8.70
CA SER A 60 60.13 19.84 -7.79
C SER A 60 61.52 19.83 -8.42
N LEU A 61 62.06 21.02 -8.67
CA LEU A 61 63.40 21.19 -9.26
C LEU A 61 64.55 20.89 -8.29
N LYS A 62 64.26 20.56 -7.02
CA LYS A 62 65.23 20.10 -5.99
C LYS A 62 64.57 19.10 -5.05
N GLY A 63 65.25 17.97 -4.78
CA GLY A 63 64.69 16.88 -3.98
C GLY A 63 64.61 17.16 -2.47
N ASP A 64 63.75 16.38 -1.81
CA ASP A 64 63.67 16.16 -0.36
C ASP A 64 63.33 17.40 0.51
N GLY A 65 62.14 17.97 0.26
CA GLY A 65 61.50 19.02 1.08
C GLY A 65 60.07 19.36 0.62
N GLU A 66 59.26 18.35 0.29
CA GLU A 66 58.55 18.34 -1.01
C GLU A 66 57.09 18.85 -1.08
N GLU A 67 56.53 19.53 -0.06
CA GLU A 67 55.14 20.04 -0.16
C GLU A 67 55.00 21.54 0.17
N GLU A 68 55.46 21.99 1.34
CA GLU A 68 55.48 23.42 1.71
C GLU A 68 56.30 24.29 0.73
N THR A 69 57.30 23.69 0.07
CA THR A 69 58.10 24.35 -0.97
C THR A 69 57.42 24.42 -2.35
N LEU A 70 56.52 23.48 -2.67
CA LEU A 70 55.75 23.49 -3.91
C LEU A 70 54.57 24.47 -3.81
N GLU A 71 53.93 24.58 -2.64
CA GLU A 71 52.85 25.55 -2.43
C GLU A 71 53.35 26.99 -2.50
N GLN A 72 54.53 27.29 -1.93
CA GLN A 72 55.19 28.60 -2.08
C GLN A 72 55.57 28.90 -3.55
N GLN A 73 55.95 27.89 -4.34
CA GLN A 73 56.19 28.05 -5.78
C GLN A 73 54.89 28.28 -6.56
N ALA A 74 53.80 27.59 -6.17
CA ALA A 74 52.47 27.77 -6.75
C ALA A 74 51.93 29.19 -6.49
N ASP A 75 52.08 29.72 -5.28
CA ASP A 75 51.73 31.10 -4.94
C ASP A 75 52.53 32.13 -5.75
N ALA A 76 53.85 31.97 -5.83
CA ALA A 76 54.71 32.86 -6.59
C ALA A 76 54.40 32.84 -8.09
N LEU A 77 54.12 31.67 -8.66
CA LEU A 77 53.76 31.52 -10.07
C LEU A 77 52.36 32.06 -10.37
N ALA A 78 51.38 31.83 -9.49
CA ALA A 78 50.04 32.40 -9.64
C ALA A 78 50.11 33.94 -9.65
N GLN A 79 50.86 34.53 -8.71
CA GLN A 79 51.09 35.97 -8.66
C GLN A 79 51.79 36.49 -9.93
N ALA A 80 52.80 35.78 -10.44
CA ALA A 80 53.50 36.13 -11.67
C ALA A 80 52.60 36.08 -12.92
N ALA A 81 51.56 35.23 -12.91
CA ALA A 81 50.55 35.14 -13.97
C ALA A 81 49.37 36.12 -13.77
N GLY A 82 49.35 36.92 -12.70
CA GLY A 82 48.23 37.81 -12.35
C GLY A 82 46.99 37.10 -11.79
N LEU A 83 47.16 35.88 -11.27
CA LEU A 83 46.14 35.00 -10.71
C LEU A 83 46.30 34.83 -9.20
N VAL A 84 45.36 34.14 -8.57
CA VAL A 84 45.42 33.69 -7.17
C VAL A 84 45.48 32.16 -7.14
N ASN A 85 46.37 31.60 -6.33
CA ASN A 85 46.37 30.17 -6.04
C ASN A 85 45.15 29.84 -5.15
N ALA A 86 44.29 28.94 -5.61
CA ALA A 86 43.15 28.42 -4.86
C ALA A 86 43.49 27.14 -4.09
N GLY A 87 44.76 26.73 -4.08
CA GLY A 87 45.28 25.57 -3.37
C GLY A 87 45.42 24.32 -4.25
N ARG A 88 45.86 23.23 -3.61
CA ARG A 88 46.08 21.91 -4.21
C ARG A 88 44.76 21.31 -4.70
N ILE A 89 44.77 20.64 -5.86
CA ILE A 89 43.57 20.02 -6.47
C ILE A 89 43.27 18.70 -5.75
N GLY A 90 42.64 18.79 -4.57
CA GLY A 90 42.36 17.65 -3.71
C GLY A 90 43.66 17.01 -3.19
N GLU A 91 43.80 15.70 -3.37
CA GLU A 91 45.00 14.93 -2.99
C GLU A 91 46.05 14.80 -4.12
N LEU A 92 45.91 15.57 -5.21
CA LEU A 92 46.88 15.55 -6.32
C LEU A 92 48.12 16.39 -5.95
N GLN A 93 49.18 15.73 -5.47
CA GLN A 93 50.48 16.34 -5.22
C GLN A 93 51.00 17.08 -6.46
N GLY A 94 51.62 18.24 -6.25
CA GLY A 94 52.13 19.12 -7.32
C GLY A 94 51.06 19.79 -8.19
N HIS A 95 49.77 19.48 -8.05
CA HIS A 95 48.69 20.03 -8.88
C HIS A 95 47.93 21.13 -8.14
N TYR A 96 47.92 22.35 -8.70
CA TYR A 96 47.30 23.54 -8.11
C TYR A 96 46.27 24.16 -9.06
N LEU A 97 45.25 24.80 -8.50
CA LEU A 97 44.23 25.54 -9.25
C LEU A 97 44.50 27.04 -9.15
N PHE A 98 44.83 27.70 -10.25
CA PHE A 98 44.98 29.16 -10.29
C PHE A 98 43.70 29.80 -10.82
N VAL A 99 43.14 30.76 -10.08
CA VAL A 99 41.87 31.43 -10.39
C VAL A 99 42.08 32.91 -10.67
N GLN A 100 41.36 33.47 -11.66
CA GLN A 100 41.31 34.92 -11.83
C GLN A 100 40.43 35.53 -10.72
N PRO A 101 40.88 36.59 -10.01
CA PRO A 101 40.07 37.31 -9.04
C PRO A 101 38.72 37.81 -9.60
N ALA A 102 37.69 37.73 -8.76
CA ALA A 102 36.32 38.07 -9.16
C ALA A 102 36.16 39.55 -9.54
N GLY A 103 35.63 39.80 -10.73
CA GLY A 103 35.29 41.14 -11.22
C GLY A 103 34.78 41.07 -12.65
N HIS A 104 33.79 41.90 -12.99
CA HIS A 104 33.31 42.02 -14.38
C HIS A 104 34.40 42.64 -15.25
N ARG A 105 34.79 41.96 -16.34
CA ARG A 105 35.73 42.46 -17.36
C ARG A 105 35.18 42.22 -18.77
N PRO A 106 35.40 43.13 -19.73
CA PRO A 106 35.09 42.89 -21.14
C PRO A 106 35.79 41.64 -21.71
N ALA A 107 35.15 40.97 -22.67
CA ALA A 107 35.69 39.76 -23.30
C ALA A 107 37.08 39.97 -23.95
N LEU A 108 37.38 41.17 -24.44
CA LEU A 108 38.69 41.55 -24.98
C LEU A 108 39.80 41.54 -23.91
N GLU A 109 39.49 41.89 -22.67
CA GLU A 109 40.43 41.81 -21.55
C GLU A 109 40.65 40.35 -21.11
N VAL A 110 39.59 39.53 -21.10
CA VAL A 110 39.69 38.09 -20.77
C VAL A 110 40.64 37.37 -21.74
N GLU A 111 40.58 37.71 -23.02
CA GLU A 111 41.47 37.10 -24.02
C GLU A 111 42.93 37.59 -23.89
N ALA A 112 43.14 38.85 -23.53
CA ALA A 112 44.49 39.36 -23.21
C ALA A 112 45.07 38.70 -21.94
N ILE A 113 44.23 38.43 -20.92
CA ILE A 113 44.63 37.68 -19.71
C ILE A 113 45.01 36.25 -20.08
N ARG A 114 44.25 35.56 -20.92
CA ARG A 114 44.62 34.21 -21.40
C ARG A 114 46.00 34.20 -22.06
N GLN A 115 46.25 35.12 -22.98
CA GLN A 115 47.54 35.19 -23.69
C GLN A 115 48.71 35.48 -22.75
N HIS A 116 48.49 36.30 -21.71
CA HIS A 116 49.49 36.56 -20.68
C HIS A 116 49.75 35.33 -19.79
N VAL A 117 48.70 34.70 -19.26
CA VAL A 117 48.80 33.51 -18.41
C VAL A 117 49.46 32.36 -19.16
N GLU A 118 49.05 32.10 -20.40
CA GLU A 118 49.64 31.05 -21.25
C GLU A 118 51.14 31.29 -21.46
N ALA A 119 51.55 32.54 -21.73
CA ALA A 119 52.97 32.89 -21.90
C ALA A 119 53.79 32.76 -20.61
N VAL A 120 53.20 33.01 -19.43
CA VAL A 120 53.87 32.81 -18.13
C VAL A 120 53.97 31.33 -17.78
N LEU A 121 52.89 30.55 -17.92
CA LEU A 121 52.87 29.13 -17.55
C LEU A 121 53.69 28.27 -18.51
N ALA A 122 53.60 28.48 -19.83
CA ALA A 122 54.38 27.73 -20.81
C ALA A 122 55.88 28.11 -20.82
N GLY A 123 56.23 29.25 -20.23
CA GLY A 123 57.62 29.75 -20.14
C GLY A 123 58.34 29.40 -18.83
N HIS A 124 57.70 28.75 -17.87
CA HIS A 124 58.25 28.55 -16.52
C HIS A 124 58.78 27.13 -16.30
N GLU A 125 60.08 27.01 -15.99
CA GLU A 125 60.82 25.73 -15.96
C GLU A 125 60.23 24.65 -15.02
N ALA A 126 59.52 25.03 -13.95
CA ALA A 126 58.88 24.08 -13.04
C ALA A 126 57.49 23.59 -13.50
N VAL A 127 56.88 24.20 -14.54
CA VAL A 127 55.55 23.84 -15.02
C VAL A 127 55.64 22.66 -15.99
N ARG A 128 55.24 21.49 -15.53
CA ARG A 128 55.25 20.26 -16.34
C ARG A 128 54.01 20.13 -17.25
N TRP A 129 52.87 20.69 -16.84
CA TRP A 129 51.73 20.98 -17.72
C TRP A 129 50.79 22.02 -17.10
N HIS A 130 50.01 22.71 -17.95
CA HIS A 130 48.90 23.58 -17.54
C HIS A 130 47.69 23.39 -18.46
N SER A 131 46.50 23.72 -17.98
CA SER A 131 45.27 23.69 -18.80
C SER A 131 44.21 24.65 -18.28
N GLU A 132 43.72 25.55 -19.14
CA GLU A 132 42.54 26.37 -18.86
C GLU A 132 41.33 25.47 -18.55
N GLN A 133 40.71 25.70 -17.39
CA GLN A 133 39.56 24.94 -16.93
C GLN A 133 38.31 25.35 -17.70
N ARG A 134 37.77 24.38 -18.44
CA ARG A 134 36.53 24.53 -19.21
C ARG A 134 35.37 23.88 -18.45
N LEU A 135 34.21 24.52 -18.48
CA LEU A 135 32.99 23.98 -17.88
C LEU A 135 32.62 22.63 -18.51
N LEU A 136 32.91 21.54 -17.80
CA LEU A 136 32.69 20.18 -18.27
C LEU A 136 31.19 19.85 -18.24
N ARG A 137 30.51 20.05 -19.39
CA ARG A 137 29.10 19.75 -19.60
C ARG A 137 28.84 18.23 -19.57
N ARG A 138 28.73 17.69 -18.36
CA ARG A 138 28.35 16.29 -18.10
C ARG A 138 26.83 16.16 -18.04
N ALA A 139 26.27 15.23 -18.79
CA ALA A 139 24.89 14.76 -18.61
C ALA A 139 24.90 13.50 -17.74
N LYS A 140 23.87 13.32 -16.91
CA LYS A 140 23.63 12.06 -16.19
C LYS A 140 23.30 10.97 -17.22
N ARG A 141 23.81 9.74 -17.03
CA ARG A 141 23.41 8.59 -17.85
C ARG A 141 21.99 8.17 -17.45
N SER A 142 20.99 8.74 -18.11
CA SER A 142 19.59 8.36 -17.91
C SER A 142 19.33 6.92 -18.36
N VAL A 143 18.44 6.21 -17.67
CA VAL A 143 17.89 4.94 -18.15
C VAL A 143 17.24 5.16 -19.52
N HIS A 144 17.75 4.45 -20.52
CA HIS A 144 17.26 4.50 -21.88
C HIS A 144 16.77 3.12 -22.29
N PHE A 145 15.59 3.11 -22.89
CA PHE A 145 14.86 1.96 -23.37
C PHE A 145 14.63 2.13 -24.88
N ASN A 146 14.71 1.03 -25.63
CA ASN A 146 14.51 1.03 -27.08
C ASN A 146 13.02 0.91 -27.48
N ASP A 147 12.14 0.80 -26.49
CA ASP A 147 10.72 0.48 -26.60
C ASP A 147 9.91 1.71 -27.10
N PRO A 148 9.12 1.58 -28.19
CA PRO A 148 8.65 2.71 -29.00
C PRO A 148 7.64 3.64 -28.32
N LYS A 149 7.00 3.21 -27.23
CA LYS A 149 6.03 4.02 -26.46
C LYS A 149 6.58 4.55 -25.13
N TYR A 150 7.77 4.13 -24.68
CA TYR A 150 8.40 4.70 -23.47
C TYR A 150 8.58 6.24 -23.51
N PRO A 151 8.87 6.90 -24.66
CA PRO A 151 8.87 8.36 -24.73
C PRO A 151 7.49 9.03 -24.46
N GLN A 152 6.40 8.26 -24.52
CA GLN A 152 5.02 8.67 -24.24
C GLN A 152 4.56 8.29 -22.82
N GLN A 153 5.24 7.35 -22.14
CA GLN A 153 5.01 6.98 -20.73
C GLN A 153 5.43 8.09 -19.75
N TRP A 154 4.70 9.20 -19.83
CA TRP A 154 4.93 10.42 -19.08
C TRP A 154 4.86 10.22 -17.57
N HIS A 155 4.00 9.32 -17.10
CA HIS A 155 3.83 8.94 -15.71
C HIS A 155 5.11 8.30 -15.11
N LEU A 156 6.00 7.74 -15.94
CA LEU A 156 7.31 7.20 -15.51
C LEU A 156 8.47 8.20 -15.65
N ASN A 157 8.38 9.13 -16.62
CA ASN A 157 9.47 10.03 -17.01
C ASN A 157 8.92 11.27 -17.75
N ASN A 158 8.47 12.31 -17.04
CA ASN A 158 7.75 13.42 -17.66
C ASN A 158 8.68 14.49 -18.24
N ARG A 159 9.22 14.22 -19.43
CA ARG A 159 10.11 15.15 -20.15
C ARG A 159 9.47 16.50 -20.53
N ARG A 160 8.14 16.64 -20.45
CA ARG A 160 7.42 17.91 -20.68
C ARG A 160 7.30 18.73 -19.40
N SER A 161 6.98 18.06 -18.29
CA SER A 161 6.76 18.66 -16.97
C SER A 161 7.56 17.91 -15.91
N PRO A 162 8.89 18.12 -15.81
CA PRO A 162 9.77 17.33 -14.95
C PRO A 162 9.32 17.31 -13.49
N GLY A 163 9.24 16.12 -12.89
CA GLY A 163 8.72 15.94 -11.52
C GLY A 163 7.21 15.74 -11.44
N ARG A 164 6.47 15.78 -12.56
CA ARG A 164 5.10 15.26 -12.68
C ARG A 164 5.10 13.83 -13.22
N ASP A 165 5.84 12.97 -12.53
CA ASP A 165 5.98 11.52 -12.76
C ASP A 165 6.20 10.82 -11.41
N ILE A 166 6.08 9.49 -11.37
CA ILE A 166 6.23 8.69 -10.15
C ILE A 166 7.69 8.61 -9.63
N ASN A 167 8.64 9.32 -10.26
CA ASN A 167 10.06 9.38 -9.86
C ASN A 167 10.75 8.01 -9.80
N VAL A 168 10.45 7.12 -10.74
CA VAL A 168 10.98 5.74 -10.77
C VAL A 168 12.37 5.62 -11.42
N THR A 169 12.75 6.54 -12.31
CA THR A 169 14.01 6.40 -13.08
C THR A 169 15.26 6.28 -12.21
N GLY A 170 15.34 6.98 -11.06
CA GLY A 170 16.45 6.86 -10.11
C GLY A 170 16.50 5.56 -9.30
N VAL A 171 15.39 4.81 -9.28
CA VAL A 171 15.26 3.47 -8.68
C VAL A 171 15.80 2.42 -9.65
N TRP A 172 15.40 2.49 -10.92
CA TRP A 172 15.92 1.63 -12.00
C TRP A 172 17.44 1.80 -12.21
N GLU A 173 17.98 3.01 -12.07
CA GLU A 173 19.43 3.28 -12.05
C GLU A 173 20.21 2.45 -11.01
N ARG A 174 19.53 1.96 -9.96
CA ARG A 174 20.09 1.16 -8.86
C ARG A 174 19.71 -0.32 -8.97
N ASN A 175 19.33 -0.78 -10.15
CA ASN A 175 19.00 -2.17 -10.43
C ASN A 175 17.82 -2.72 -9.59
N VAL A 176 16.99 -1.82 -9.05
CA VAL A 176 15.71 -2.13 -8.41
C VAL A 176 14.62 -2.02 -9.47
N THR A 177 14.00 -3.15 -9.78
CA THR A 177 13.17 -3.38 -10.96
C THR A 177 12.00 -4.33 -10.69
N GLY A 178 11.78 -4.77 -9.45
CA GLY A 178 10.74 -5.74 -9.04
C GLY A 178 11.20 -7.21 -8.96
N ARG A 179 12.48 -7.49 -9.21
CA ARG A 179 12.99 -8.88 -9.30
C ARG A 179 12.81 -9.65 -8.00
N GLY A 180 12.28 -10.86 -8.11
CA GLY A 180 11.99 -11.74 -6.98
C GLY A 180 10.62 -11.51 -6.33
N VAL A 181 9.76 -10.70 -6.94
CA VAL A 181 8.38 -10.42 -6.52
C VAL A 181 7.41 -10.87 -7.61
N THR A 182 6.28 -11.47 -7.23
CA THR A 182 5.19 -11.75 -8.17
C THR A 182 4.00 -10.84 -7.88
N VAL A 183 3.52 -10.13 -8.90
CA VAL A 183 2.24 -9.42 -8.84
C VAL A 183 1.19 -10.24 -9.59
N VAL A 184 -0.03 -10.33 -9.09
CA VAL A 184 -1.17 -10.93 -9.77
C VAL A 184 -2.23 -9.89 -10.05
N VAL A 185 -2.71 -9.85 -11.29
CA VAL A 185 -3.85 -9.04 -11.71
C VAL A 185 -5.10 -9.90 -11.59
N VAL A 186 -6.07 -9.46 -10.79
CA VAL A 186 -7.35 -10.15 -10.58
C VAL A 186 -8.41 -9.37 -11.35
N ASP A 187 -8.75 -9.83 -12.56
CA ASP A 187 -9.50 -9.00 -13.53
C ASP A 187 -10.17 -9.86 -14.64
N ASP A 188 -10.35 -9.31 -15.84
CA ASP A 188 -10.93 -9.99 -17.01
C ASP A 188 -10.01 -11.01 -17.72
N GLY A 189 -8.70 -10.95 -17.46
CA GLY A 189 -7.70 -11.88 -17.97
C GLY A 189 -6.34 -11.22 -18.23
N VAL A 190 -5.33 -12.03 -18.57
CA VAL A 190 -4.01 -11.55 -18.97
C VAL A 190 -3.55 -12.31 -20.21
N GLU A 191 -3.45 -11.63 -21.35
CA GLU A 191 -2.79 -12.17 -22.54
C GLU A 191 -1.29 -12.33 -22.24
N HIS A 192 -0.89 -13.55 -21.90
CA HIS A 192 0.44 -13.86 -21.39
C HIS A 192 1.45 -14.24 -22.48
N THR A 193 1.04 -14.38 -23.73
CA THR A 193 1.91 -14.68 -24.88
C THR A 193 2.40 -13.42 -25.61
N ILE A 194 1.83 -12.24 -25.33
CA ILE A 194 2.30 -10.96 -25.90
C ILE A 194 3.74 -10.63 -25.46
N GLN A 195 4.49 -9.99 -26.35
CA GLN A 195 5.94 -9.76 -26.23
C GLN A 195 6.37 -8.96 -24.99
N ASP A 196 5.49 -8.13 -24.43
CA ASP A 196 5.71 -7.38 -23.19
C ASP A 196 5.52 -8.22 -21.92
N ILE A 197 4.75 -9.31 -21.96
CA ILE A 197 4.31 -10.07 -20.78
C ILE A 197 4.99 -11.44 -20.71
N ALA A 198 5.11 -12.15 -21.84
CA ALA A 198 5.56 -13.54 -21.88
C ALA A 198 6.89 -13.84 -21.16
N PRO A 199 7.93 -12.99 -21.23
CA PRO A 199 9.17 -13.23 -20.48
C PRO A 199 9.05 -13.09 -18.95
N ASN A 200 8.03 -12.36 -18.46
CA ASN A 200 7.77 -12.12 -17.04
C ASN A 200 6.61 -12.98 -16.49
N TYR A 201 5.92 -13.76 -17.32
CA TYR A 201 4.71 -14.50 -16.93
C TYR A 201 4.94 -15.53 -15.81
N SER A 202 3.93 -15.68 -14.95
CA SER A 202 3.88 -16.61 -13.82
C SER A 202 2.70 -17.58 -13.92
N PRO A 203 2.82 -18.68 -14.70
CA PRO A 203 1.79 -19.72 -14.71
C PRO A 203 1.62 -20.39 -13.35
N GLU A 204 2.65 -20.40 -12.50
CA GLU A 204 2.58 -20.94 -11.13
C GLU A 204 1.69 -20.12 -10.18
N GLY A 205 1.45 -18.84 -10.51
CA GLY A 205 0.59 -17.92 -9.74
C GLY A 205 -0.76 -17.64 -10.39
N SER A 206 -1.03 -18.20 -11.57
CA SER A 206 -2.18 -17.82 -12.43
C SER A 206 -3.30 -18.86 -12.44
N TYR A 207 -4.52 -18.44 -12.76
CA TYR A 207 -5.67 -19.31 -12.93
C TYR A 207 -6.84 -18.62 -13.65
N ASP A 208 -7.69 -19.37 -14.32
CA ASP A 208 -9.00 -18.93 -14.81
C ASP A 208 -10.11 -19.52 -13.92
N LEU A 209 -10.84 -18.65 -13.21
CA LEU A 209 -11.98 -19.01 -12.36
C LEU A 209 -13.32 -18.95 -13.10
N ASN A 210 -13.36 -18.36 -14.30
CA ASN A 210 -14.53 -18.41 -15.18
C ASN A 210 -14.60 -19.75 -15.95
N SER A 211 -13.45 -20.36 -16.29
CA SER A 211 -13.35 -21.68 -16.97
C SER A 211 -12.94 -22.86 -16.07
N ASP A 212 -12.42 -22.59 -14.87
CA ASP A 212 -11.80 -23.55 -13.92
C ASP A 212 -10.59 -24.33 -14.50
N ASP A 213 -9.63 -23.59 -15.04
CA ASP A 213 -8.37 -24.14 -15.58
C ASP A 213 -7.16 -23.19 -15.33
N PRO A 214 -5.90 -23.60 -15.58
CA PRO A 214 -4.73 -22.79 -15.23
C PRO A 214 -4.36 -21.68 -16.23
N ASP A 215 -5.09 -21.49 -17.33
CA ASP A 215 -4.75 -20.53 -18.39
C ASP A 215 -5.60 -19.23 -18.29
N PRO A 216 -5.06 -18.11 -17.75
CA PRO A 216 -5.81 -16.87 -17.51
C PRO A 216 -6.04 -16.03 -18.79
N MET A 217 -5.93 -16.65 -19.97
CA MET A 217 -6.08 -15.99 -21.26
C MET A 217 -7.45 -15.29 -21.37
N PRO A 218 -7.54 -14.03 -21.82
CA PRO A 218 -8.83 -13.35 -21.94
C PRO A 218 -9.66 -13.98 -23.05
N HIS A 219 -10.95 -14.26 -22.80
CA HIS A 219 -11.81 -14.86 -23.82
C HIS A 219 -12.11 -13.84 -24.94
N PRO A 220 -12.02 -14.23 -26.23
CA PRO A 220 -12.44 -13.39 -27.36
C PRO A 220 -13.95 -13.10 -27.37
N ASP A 221 -14.34 -11.92 -26.95
CA ASP A 221 -15.71 -11.42 -27.00
C ASP A 221 -15.99 -10.57 -28.26
N VAL A 222 -17.26 -10.19 -28.47
CA VAL A 222 -17.70 -9.46 -29.68
C VAL A 222 -17.39 -7.96 -29.61
N GLU A 223 -17.25 -7.40 -28.41
CA GLU A 223 -17.05 -5.97 -28.15
C GLU A 223 -15.57 -5.63 -27.84
N ASN A 224 -14.73 -6.67 -27.65
CA ASN A 224 -13.34 -6.59 -27.18
C ASN A 224 -13.24 -5.94 -25.79
N GLY A 225 -14.15 -6.32 -24.89
CA GLY A 225 -14.17 -5.85 -23.50
C GLY A 225 -13.04 -6.43 -22.65
N ASN A 226 -12.64 -7.68 -22.91
CA ASN A 226 -11.71 -8.47 -22.09
C ASN A 226 -10.22 -8.08 -22.24
N HIS A 227 -9.92 -6.79 -22.18
CA HIS A 227 -8.62 -6.17 -22.43
C HIS A 227 -7.97 -5.48 -21.21
N HIS A 228 -8.68 -5.42 -20.08
CA HIS A 228 -8.40 -4.54 -18.95
C HIS A 228 -7.25 -5.06 -18.07
N GLY A 229 -7.29 -6.35 -17.69
CA GLY A 229 -6.22 -6.98 -16.92
C GLY A 229 -4.89 -7.03 -17.68
N THR A 230 -4.94 -7.14 -19.01
CA THR A 230 -3.73 -7.07 -19.86
C THR A 230 -3.07 -5.67 -19.83
N ARG A 231 -3.87 -4.59 -19.78
CA ARG A 231 -3.36 -3.21 -19.65
C ARG A 231 -2.70 -2.99 -18.29
N CYS A 232 -3.37 -3.41 -17.22
CA CYS A 232 -2.87 -3.36 -15.85
C CYS A 232 -1.56 -4.16 -15.70
N ALA A 233 -1.50 -5.36 -16.29
CA ALA A 233 -0.31 -6.21 -16.31
C ALA A 233 0.89 -5.52 -16.98
N GLY A 234 0.66 -4.81 -18.08
CA GLY A 234 1.70 -4.04 -18.78
C GLY A 234 2.25 -2.87 -17.93
N GLU A 235 1.40 -2.14 -17.23
CA GLU A 235 1.81 -1.04 -16.34
C GLU A 235 2.69 -1.53 -15.18
N ILE A 236 2.36 -2.70 -14.63
CA ILE A 236 3.15 -3.33 -13.58
C ILE A 236 4.49 -3.82 -14.15
N ALA A 237 4.47 -4.62 -15.22
CA ALA A 237 5.57 -5.53 -15.55
C ALA A 237 5.92 -5.67 -17.05
N ALA A 238 5.52 -4.76 -17.95
CA ALA A 238 5.95 -4.82 -19.36
C ALA A 238 7.48 -4.85 -19.50
N VAL A 239 7.98 -5.84 -20.25
CA VAL A 239 9.40 -6.17 -20.42
C VAL A 239 10.15 -5.11 -21.23
N PRO A 240 11.32 -4.62 -20.78
CA PRO A 240 12.01 -3.53 -21.43
C PRO A 240 13.07 -4.00 -22.44
N ASN A 241 13.44 -3.08 -23.33
CA ASN A 241 14.38 -3.27 -24.43
C ASN A 241 14.01 -4.37 -25.42
N ASN A 242 12.74 -4.79 -25.46
CA ASN A 242 12.22 -5.78 -26.39
C ASN A 242 11.88 -5.14 -27.76
N SER A 243 11.93 -3.81 -27.89
CA SER A 243 11.57 -3.01 -29.08
C SER A 243 10.09 -3.10 -29.47
N PHE A 244 9.27 -3.56 -28.53
CA PHE A 244 7.83 -3.59 -28.56
C PHE A 244 7.27 -2.66 -27.48
N CYS A 245 6.00 -2.30 -27.60
CA CYS A 245 5.27 -1.33 -26.81
C CYS A 245 6.04 -0.46 -25.79
N ALA A 246 6.11 -0.88 -24.53
CA ALA A 246 6.21 -0.03 -23.34
C ALA A 246 7.09 -0.66 -22.25
N VAL A 247 7.20 -0.01 -21.08
CA VAL A 247 7.98 -0.51 -19.94
C VAL A 247 7.15 -0.42 -18.66
N GLY A 248 7.09 -1.51 -17.88
CA GLY A 248 6.38 -1.54 -16.60
C GLY A 248 7.15 -0.82 -15.49
N VAL A 249 6.43 -0.35 -14.47
CA VAL A 249 7.03 0.25 -13.26
C VAL A 249 8.05 -0.70 -12.61
N ALA A 250 7.67 -1.97 -12.52
CA ALA A 250 8.44 -3.08 -11.98
C ALA A 250 8.68 -4.14 -13.07
N TYR A 251 9.26 -3.71 -14.20
CA TYR A 251 9.53 -4.49 -15.42
C TYR A 251 10.37 -5.78 -15.26
N GLY A 252 10.85 -6.10 -14.05
CA GLY A 252 11.53 -7.36 -13.73
C GLY A 252 10.84 -8.18 -12.63
N SER A 253 9.65 -7.78 -12.17
CA SER A 253 8.73 -8.64 -11.42
C SER A 253 8.23 -9.78 -12.29
N ARG A 254 7.73 -10.85 -11.67
CA ARG A 254 6.82 -11.77 -12.34
C ARG A 254 5.40 -11.23 -12.33
N ILE A 255 4.62 -11.58 -13.35
CA ILE A 255 3.22 -11.16 -13.51
C ILE A 255 2.32 -12.39 -13.71
N ALA A 256 1.27 -12.47 -12.90
CA ALA A 256 0.25 -13.53 -12.94
C ALA A 256 -1.12 -12.93 -13.31
N GLY A 257 -2.02 -13.77 -13.83
CA GLY A 257 -3.42 -13.42 -14.06
C GLY A 257 -4.35 -14.33 -13.26
N ILE A 258 -5.34 -13.75 -12.60
CA ILE A 258 -6.53 -14.46 -12.14
C ILE A 258 -7.71 -13.90 -12.93
N ARG A 259 -8.15 -14.65 -13.94
CA ARG A 259 -9.35 -14.31 -14.73
C ARG A 259 -10.59 -14.68 -13.91
N VAL A 260 -11.40 -13.68 -13.59
CA VAL A 260 -12.60 -13.85 -12.74
C VAL A 260 -13.78 -12.95 -13.14
N LEU A 261 -13.53 -11.83 -13.83
CA LEU A 261 -14.58 -10.87 -14.23
C LEU A 261 -15.30 -11.22 -15.53
N ASP A 262 -14.78 -12.17 -16.32
CA ASP A 262 -15.36 -12.61 -17.61
C ASP A 262 -16.50 -13.63 -17.39
N GLY A 263 -17.47 -13.25 -16.57
CA GLY A 263 -18.61 -14.09 -16.20
C GLY A 263 -19.25 -13.71 -14.86
N PRO A 264 -20.25 -14.48 -14.39
CA PRO A 264 -20.92 -14.22 -13.12
C PRO A 264 -19.99 -14.40 -11.91
N LEU A 265 -19.72 -13.32 -11.19
CA LEU A 265 -18.92 -13.33 -9.95
C LEU A 265 -19.73 -13.88 -8.76
N THR A 266 -19.06 -14.52 -7.80
CA THR A 266 -19.67 -15.03 -6.55
C THR A 266 -18.72 -14.88 -5.37
N ASP A 267 -19.25 -14.75 -4.14
CA ASP A 267 -18.48 -14.70 -2.87
C ASP A 267 -17.43 -15.82 -2.77
N SER A 268 -17.76 -17.02 -3.27
CA SER A 268 -16.84 -18.16 -3.38
C SER A 268 -15.72 -17.97 -4.39
N MET A 269 -15.99 -17.34 -5.54
CA MET A 269 -14.96 -17.05 -6.57
C MET A 269 -14.06 -15.90 -6.13
N GLU A 270 -14.61 -14.84 -5.54
CA GLU A 270 -13.85 -13.75 -4.91
C GLU A 270 -12.91 -14.30 -3.82
N ALA A 271 -13.43 -15.16 -2.95
CA ALA A 271 -12.64 -15.75 -1.87
C ALA A 271 -11.50 -16.63 -2.36
N VAL A 272 -11.72 -17.38 -3.45
CA VAL A 272 -10.67 -18.13 -4.13
C VAL A 272 -9.70 -17.18 -4.82
N ALA A 273 -10.15 -16.13 -5.50
CA ALA A 273 -9.29 -15.16 -6.19
C ALA A 273 -8.29 -14.50 -5.24
N PHE A 274 -8.73 -14.04 -4.06
CA PHE A 274 -7.85 -13.42 -3.05
C PHE A 274 -6.88 -14.40 -2.37
N ASN A 275 -7.04 -15.71 -2.53
CA ASN A 275 -6.18 -16.74 -1.93
C ASN A 275 -5.50 -17.67 -2.95
N LYS A 276 -5.81 -17.58 -4.24
CA LYS A 276 -5.18 -18.45 -5.23
C LYS A 276 -3.68 -18.12 -5.26
N HIS A 277 -2.88 -19.14 -4.96
CA HIS A 277 -1.41 -19.07 -4.93
C HIS A 277 -0.81 -17.98 -3.99
N TYR A 278 -1.40 -17.72 -2.81
CA TYR A 278 -0.95 -16.68 -1.84
C TYR A 278 0.48 -16.84 -1.26
N GLN A 279 1.20 -17.93 -1.58
CA GLN A 279 2.62 -18.12 -1.26
C GLN A 279 3.56 -17.86 -2.45
N ILE A 280 3.00 -17.58 -3.63
CA ILE A 280 3.71 -17.29 -4.89
C ILE A 280 3.42 -15.84 -5.31
N ASN A 281 2.17 -15.40 -5.16
CA ASN A 281 1.70 -14.05 -5.42
C ASN A 281 1.92 -13.15 -4.20
N ASP A 282 2.75 -12.10 -4.33
CA ASP A 282 3.00 -11.12 -3.26
C ASP A 282 1.91 -10.04 -3.23
N ILE A 283 1.58 -9.49 -4.39
CA ILE A 283 0.73 -8.31 -4.53
C ILE A 283 -0.44 -8.67 -5.44
N TYR A 284 -1.66 -8.41 -4.99
CA TYR A 284 -2.89 -8.59 -5.73
C TYR A 284 -3.35 -7.22 -6.20
N SER A 285 -3.35 -6.97 -7.51
CA SER A 285 -3.89 -5.75 -8.12
C SER A 285 -5.33 -5.99 -8.54
N CYS A 286 -6.26 -5.26 -7.91
CA CYS A 286 -7.69 -5.35 -8.18
C CYS A 286 -8.21 -3.97 -8.63
N SER A 287 -8.94 -3.96 -9.73
CA SER A 287 -9.36 -2.75 -10.46
C SER A 287 -10.87 -2.68 -10.63
N TRP A 288 -11.60 -3.34 -9.72
CA TRP A 288 -13.04 -3.59 -9.72
C TRP A 288 -13.64 -3.48 -8.31
N GLY A 289 -14.96 -3.31 -8.24
CA GLY A 289 -15.76 -3.16 -7.02
C GLY A 289 -17.27 -3.34 -7.33
N PRO A 290 -18.16 -2.76 -6.52
CA PRO A 290 -19.60 -2.63 -6.82
C PRO A 290 -19.86 -1.72 -8.03
N ASP A 291 -21.14 -1.53 -8.39
CA ASP A 291 -21.53 -0.54 -9.42
C ASP A 291 -21.23 0.89 -8.94
N ASP A 292 -20.31 1.59 -9.62
CA ASP A 292 -19.89 3.00 -9.44
C ASP A 292 -21.02 4.03 -9.75
N ASP A 293 -22.25 3.80 -9.28
CA ASP A 293 -23.48 4.47 -9.76
C ASP A 293 -24.00 5.63 -8.87
N GLY A 294 -23.33 5.92 -7.74
CA GLY A 294 -23.73 6.93 -6.76
C GLY A 294 -24.87 6.51 -5.83
N LYS A 295 -25.22 5.22 -5.79
CA LYS A 295 -26.39 4.68 -5.04
C LYS A 295 -26.12 3.32 -4.40
N THR A 296 -25.17 2.56 -4.93
CA THR A 296 -24.82 1.20 -4.48
C THR A 296 -23.99 1.25 -3.19
N VAL A 297 -24.22 0.26 -2.30
CA VAL A 297 -23.45 0.09 -1.06
C VAL A 297 -23.28 -1.41 -0.83
N ASP A 298 -22.15 -1.97 -1.25
CA ASP A 298 -21.80 -3.38 -1.08
C ASP A 298 -20.27 -3.54 -0.94
N GLY A 299 -19.74 -4.76 -0.99
CA GLY A 299 -18.31 -5.04 -0.99
C GLY A 299 -18.06 -6.55 -0.86
N PRO A 300 -16.96 -7.01 -0.24
CA PRO A 300 -16.72 -8.46 -0.09
C PRO A 300 -17.82 -9.11 0.77
N HIS A 301 -18.36 -10.25 0.37
CA HIS A 301 -19.37 -10.99 1.17
C HIS A 301 -18.69 -11.81 2.28
N GLN A 302 -19.26 -12.92 2.75
CA GLN A 302 -18.74 -13.61 3.95
C GLN A 302 -17.42 -14.32 3.68
N LEU A 303 -17.31 -15.00 2.54
CA LEU A 303 -16.10 -15.69 2.13
C LEU A 303 -15.04 -14.70 1.66
N GLY A 304 -15.41 -13.65 0.90
CA GLY A 304 -14.51 -12.57 0.48
C GLY A 304 -13.89 -11.83 1.67
N LYS A 305 -14.67 -11.51 2.72
CA LYS A 305 -14.14 -10.90 3.96
C LYS A 305 -13.18 -11.83 4.68
N ALA A 306 -13.51 -13.12 4.82
CA ALA A 306 -12.63 -14.11 5.42
C ALA A 306 -11.35 -14.34 4.59
N ALA A 307 -11.46 -14.25 3.27
CA ALA A 307 -10.38 -14.44 2.32
C ALA A 307 -9.34 -13.30 2.35
N LEU A 308 -9.79 -12.04 2.40
CA LEU A 308 -8.91 -10.89 2.61
C LEU A 308 -8.20 -10.98 3.97
N GLN A 309 -8.93 -11.33 5.04
CA GLN A 309 -8.37 -11.56 6.38
C GLN A 309 -7.30 -12.68 6.37
N HIS A 310 -7.59 -13.79 5.71
CA HIS A 310 -6.65 -14.90 5.60
C HIS A 310 -5.40 -14.52 4.79
N GLY A 311 -5.57 -13.84 3.66
CA GLY A 311 -4.47 -13.36 2.83
C GLY A 311 -3.48 -12.49 3.59
N VAL A 312 -3.96 -11.52 4.38
CA VAL A 312 -3.08 -10.65 5.18
C VAL A 312 -2.46 -11.33 6.42
N ILE A 313 -2.89 -12.54 6.79
CA ILE A 313 -2.36 -13.32 7.92
C ILE A 313 -1.38 -14.40 7.46
N ALA A 314 -1.75 -15.18 6.44
CA ALA A 314 -1.01 -16.37 6.00
C ALA A 314 -0.23 -16.16 4.68
N GLY A 315 -0.62 -15.16 3.88
CA GLY A 315 0.07 -14.81 2.64
C GLY A 315 1.56 -14.54 2.85
N ARG A 316 2.36 -14.80 1.82
CA ARG A 316 3.79 -14.42 1.77
C ARG A 316 4.58 -14.86 3.02
N GLN A 317 4.45 -16.13 3.42
CA GLN A 317 5.12 -16.73 4.58
C GLN A 317 4.85 -15.98 5.91
N GLY A 318 3.65 -15.40 6.04
CA GLY A 318 3.21 -14.68 7.24
C GLY A 318 3.54 -13.19 7.25
N PHE A 319 4.12 -12.65 6.18
CA PHE A 319 4.19 -11.19 5.98
C PHE A 319 2.83 -10.61 5.51
N GLY A 320 1.95 -11.46 4.97
CA GLY A 320 0.60 -11.13 4.51
C GLY A 320 0.57 -10.57 3.09
N SER A 321 -0.33 -11.11 2.26
CA SER A 321 -0.62 -10.63 0.90
C SER A 321 -0.96 -9.13 0.91
N ILE A 322 -0.54 -8.41 -0.12
CA ILE A 322 -0.84 -6.98 -0.27
C ILE A 322 -1.90 -6.82 -1.35
N PHE A 323 -3.12 -6.48 -0.96
CA PHE A 323 -4.21 -6.18 -1.88
C PHE A 323 -4.18 -4.69 -2.22
N VAL A 324 -4.02 -4.32 -3.49
CA VAL A 324 -4.07 -2.95 -4.01
C VAL A 324 -5.37 -2.77 -4.77
N VAL A 325 -6.15 -1.76 -4.40
CA VAL A 325 -7.54 -1.58 -4.89
C VAL A 325 -7.71 -0.18 -5.48
N ALA A 326 -8.27 -0.11 -6.68
CA ALA A 326 -8.69 1.15 -7.31
C ALA A 326 -9.89 1.77 -6.56
N SER A 327 -9.88 3.08 -6.33
CA SER A 327 -10.92 3.76 -5.53
C SER A 327 -12.20 4.12 -6.29
N GLY A 328 -12.67 3.27 -7.21
CA GLY A 328 -13.90 3.51 -8.00
C GLY A 328 -13.81 4.64 -9.04
N ASN A 329 -14.81 4.75 -9.91
CA ASN A 329 -14.92 5.73 -11.00
C ASN A 329 -16.26 6.50 -11.02
N GLY A 330 -17.01 6.45 -9.91
CA GLY A 330 -18.35 7.02 -9.75
C GLY A 330 -18.39 8.54 -9.51
N GLY A 331 -17.28 9.25 -9.66
CA GLY A 331 -17.19 10.70 -9.40
C GLY A 331 -18.21 11.55 -10.19
N GLN A 332 -18.58 11.14 -11.42
CA GLN A 332 -19.62 11.81 -12.20
C GLN A 332 -21.04 11.62 -11.64
N HIS A 333 -21.24 10.57 -10.85
CA HIS A 333 -22.49 10.25 -10.17
C HIS A 333 -22.53 10.82 -8.74
N ASN A 334 -21.45 11.45 -8.28
CA ASN A 334 -21.20 11.88 -6.89
C ASN A 334 -21.09 10.67 -5.93
N ASP A 335 -20.51 9.57 -6.42
CA ASP A 335 -20.21 8.42 -5.56
C ASP A 335 -19.03 8.69 -4.61
N ASN A 336 -18.82 7.78 -3.67
CA ASN A 336 -17.87 7.94 -2.58
C ASN A 336 -17.33 6.57 -2.14
N CYS A 337 -16.04 6.32 -2.37
CA CYS A 337 -15.36 5.03 -2.14
C CYS A 337 -15.28 4.54 -0.67
N ASN A 338 -15.99 5.20 0.25
CA ASN A 338 -16.38 4.63 1.54
C ASN A 338 -17.55 3.62 1.41
N TYR A 339 -18.38 3.71 0.36
CA TYR A 339 -19.53 2.81 0.14
C TYR A 339 -19.13 1.49 -0.51
N ASP A 340 -18.01 1.44 -1.22
CA ASP A 340 -17.35 0.20 -1.61
C ASP A 340 -16.58 -0.42 -0.44
N GLY A 341 -17.03 -1.59 0.03
CA GLY A 341 -16.36 -2.37 1.06
C GLY A 341 -14.99 -2.96 0.70
N TYR A 342 -14.55 -2.90 -0.56
CA TYR A 342 -13.18 -3.23 -0.98
C TYR A 342 -12.23 -2.06 -0.76
N ALA A 343 -12.52 -0.89 -1.31
CA ALA A 343 -11.80 0.38 -1.10
C ALA A 343 -11.89 0.90 0.36
N ASN A 344 -12.89 0.48 1.12
CA ASN A 344 -13.10 0.81 2.53
C ASN A 344 -12.55 -0.29 3.50
N SER A 345 -11.93 -1.35 2.99
CA SER A 345 -11.33 -2.41 3.81
C SER A 345 -10.01 -1.96 4.44
N ILE A 346 -9.76 -2.31 5.71
CA ILE A 346 -8.44 -2.07 6.34
C ILE A 346 -7.33 -2.96 5.76
N TYR A 347 -7.69 -4.01 5.03
CA TYR A 347 -6.77 -5.02 4.50
C TYR A 347 -6.26 -4.70 3.08
N THR A 348 -6.79 -3.64 2.47
CA THR A 348 -6.46 -3.19 1.13
C THR A 348 -5.56 -1.95 1.18
N VAL A 349 -4.98 -1.61 0.03
CA VAL A 349 -4.23 -0.39 -0.22
C VAL A 349 -5.02 0.37 -1.27
N THR A 350 -5.91 1.25 -0.80
CA THR A 350 -6.84 2.00 -1.65
C THR A 350 -6.16 3.17 -2.33
N ILE A 351 -6.18 3.17 -3.66
CA ILE A 351 -5.46 4.11 -4.53
C ILE A 351 -6.43 4.85 -5.45
N GLY A 352 -6.46 6.18 -5.31
CA GLY A 352 -7.16 7.07 -6.24
C GLY A 352 -6.28 7.54 -7.39
N ALA A 353 -6.90 8.27 -8.33
CA ALA A 353 -6.24 8.79 -9.53
C ALA A 353 -5.98 10.31 -9.45
N VAL A 354 -4.89 10.74 -10.07
CA VAL A 354 -4.66 12.14 -10.48
C VAL A 354 -4.30 12.24 -11.95
N ASP A 355 -4.71 13.32 -12.62
CA ASP A 355 -4.37 13.57 -14.03
C ASP A 355 -2.89 14.01 -14.22
N GLU A 356 -2.46 14.27 -15.46
CA GLU A 356 -1.08 14.72 -15.74
C GLU A 356 -0.71 16.09 -15.13
N GLU A 357 -1.70 16.84 -14.64
CA GLU A 357 -1.49 18.07 -13.91
C GLU A 357 -1.45 17.85 -12.39
N GLY A 358 -1.94 16.71 -11.91
CA GLY A 358 -2.02 16.28 -10.51
C GLY A 358 -3.33 16.65 -9.82
N HIS A 359 -4.36 17.02 -10.59
CA HIS A 359 -5.72 17.27 -10.08
C HIS A 359 -6.52 15.97 -10.03
N MET A 360 -7.56 15.91 -9.19
CA MET A 360 -8.51 14.79 -9.19
C MET A 360 -9.32 14.77 -10.53
N PRO A 361 -9.32 13.66 -11.29
CA PRO A 361 -10.09 13.53 -12.53
C PRO A 361 -11.60 13.52 -12.29
N PHE A 362 -12.37 13.82 -13.34
CA PHE A 362 -13.84 13.91 -13.27
C PHE A 362 -14.56 12.62 -12.85
N TYR A 363 -13.89 11.47 -12.94
CA TYR A 363 -14.41 10.15 -12.59
C TYR A 363 -13.94 9.68 -11.21
N ALA A 364 -12.84 10.20 -10.68
CA ALA A 364 -12.27 9.67 -9.45
C ALA A 364 -13.14 10.06 -8.25
N GLU A 365 -13.31 9.11 -7.33
CA GLU A 365 -14.07 9.31 -6.10
C GLU A 365 -13.17 9.79 -4.95
N GLU A 366 -13.78 10.47 -4.00
CA GLU A 366 -13.15 10.90 -2.75
C GLU A 366 -13.65 10.05 -1.57
N CYS A 367 -12.76 9.61 -0.67
CA CYS A 367 -13.17 8.88 0.53
C CYS A 367 -12.14 8.96 1.67
N ALA A 368 -12.60 8.66 2.89
CA ALA A 368 -11.76 8.72 4.10
C ALA A 368 -10.82 7.51 4.23
N SER A 369 -11.11 6.42 3.53
CA SER A 369 -10.28 5.21 3.46
C SER A 369 -9.09 5.32 2.49
N MET A 370 -9.09 6.29 1.56
CA MET A 370 -8.04 6.44 0.56
C MET A 370 -6.67 6.67 1.22
N LEU A 371 -5.68 5.83 0.87
CA LEU A 371 -4.33 5.95 1.42
C LEU A 371 -3.45 6.90 0.61
N ALA A 372 -3.53 6.85 -0.72
CA ALA A 372 -2.72 7.67 -1.62
C ALA A 372 -3.34 7.75 -3.01
N VAL A 373 -2.72 8.55 -3.88
CA VAL A 373 -3.05 8.61 -5.31
C VAL A 373 -1.84 8.36 -6.19
N THR A 374 -2.08 7.96 -7.43
CA THR A 374 -1.06 8.04 -8.49
C THR A 374 -1.66 8.40 -9.84
N PHE A 375 -0.82 8.54 -10.85
CA PHE A 375 -1.19 9.13 -12.14
C PHE A 375 -2.13 8.22 -12.95
N SER A 376 -3.10 8.83 -13.64
CA SER A 376 -3.96 8.20 -14.63
C SER A 376 -4.29 9.19 -15.76
N GLY A 377 -5.16 8.81 -16.70
CA GLY A 377 -5.75 9.73 -17.67
C GLY A 377 -6.74 10.71 -17.02
N GLY A 378 -6.97 11.84 -17.68
CA GLY A 378 -7.88 12.89 -17.21
C GLY A 378 -9.00 13.20 -18.21
N ASP A 379 -9.30 14.49 -18.40
CA ASP A 379 -10.14 14.94 -19.52
C ASP A 379 -9.48 14.62 -20.87
N LYS A 380 -10.26 14.56 -21.95
CA LYS A 380 -9.88 14.12 -23.31
C LYS A 380 -8.78 14.96 -23.99
N MET A 381 -8.40 16.08 -23.38
CA MET A 381 -7.32 16.97 -23.81
C MET A 381 -5.97 16.64 -23.14
N LEU A 382 -5.99 15.83 -22.07
CA LEU A 382 -4.82 15.42 -21.29
C LEU A 382 -4.31 14.05 -21.75
N ARG A 383 -3.05 13.76 -21.45
CA ARG A 383 -2.43 12.46 -21.74
C ARG A 383 -2.99 11.37 -20.83
N SER A 384 -3.38 10.26 -21.43
CA SER A 384 -3.75 9.02 -20.76
C SER A 384 -2.54 8.13 -20.48
N ILE A 385 -2.76 6.98 -19.84
CA ILE A 385 -1.72 5.99 -19.57
C ILE A 385 -1.44 5.15 -20.81
N VAL A 386 -0.17 4.74 -20.91
CA VAL A 386 0.46 4.13 -22.09
C VAL A 386 1.04 2.79 -21.66
N THR A 387 0.48 1.70 -22.19
CA THR A 387 0.73 0.33 -21.74
C THR A 387 0.46 -0.69 -22.86
N THR A 388 0.85 -1.94 -22.62
CA THR A 388 0.48 -3.13 -23.40
C THR A 388 -1.04 -3.24 -23.55
N ASP A 389 -1.55 -3.84 -24.63
CA ASP A 389 -2.99 -3.97 -24.86
C ASP A 389 -3.38 -5.27 -25.59
N TRP A 390 -4.62 -5.70 -25.38
CA TRP A 390 -5.26 -6.84 -26.06
C TRP A 390 -6.40 -6.33 -26.97
N ASP A 391 -6.17 -6.40 -28.28
CA ASP A 391 -7.18 -6.12 -29.31
C ASP A 391 -7.09 -7.19 -30.39
N LEU A 392 -8.10 -8.05 -30.42
CA LEU A 392 -8.26 -9.21 -31.28
C LEU A 392 -8.48 -8.89 -32.75
N GLN A 393 -8.78 -7.64 -33.09
CA GLN A 393 -9.20 -7.26 -34.44
C GLN A 393 -8.27 -6.26 -35.13
N LYS A 394 -7.69 -5.30 -34.40
CA LYS A 394 -6.94 -4.16 -34.99
C LYS A 394 -5.72 -3.71 -34.17
N GLY A 395 -5.34 -4.46 -33.13
CA GLY A 395 -4.36 -4.03 -32.15
C GLY A 395 -2.95 -3.82 -32.71
N THR A 396 -2.22 -2.88 -32.10
CA THR A 396 -0.74 -2.88 -32.15
C THR A 396 -0.12 -3.59 -30.93
N GLY A 397 -0.95 -4.22 -30.10
CA GLY A 397 -0.59 -4.70 -28.77
C GLY A 397 -0.23 -3.58 -27.78
N CYS A 398 -0.72 -2.37 -28.05
CA CYS A 398 -0.47 -1.15 -27.30
C CYS A 398 -1.71 -0.28 -27.22
N THR A 399 -1.86 0.43 -26.09
CA THR A 399 -2.73 1.58 -25.95
C THR A 399 -1.95 2.81 -25.50
N GLU A 400 -2.41 3.99 -25.93
CA GLU A 400 -2.02 5.30 -25.37
C GLU A 400 -3.21 5.96 -24.65
N GLY A 401 -4.25 5.19 -24.34
CA GLY A 401 -5.58 5.65 -23.92
C GLY A 401 -6.14 5.00 -22.66
N HIS A 402 -5.33 4.28 -21.86
CA HIS A 402 -5.83 3.70 -20.61
C HIS A 402 -6.04 4.79 -19.55
N THR A 403 -7.14 4.70 -18.80
CA THR A 403 -7.66 5.74 -17.91
C THR A 403 -8.62 5.10 -16.90
N GLY A 404 -9.01 5.85 -15.87
CA GLY A 404 -9.76 5.33 -14.72
C GLY A 404 -8.85 5.17 -13.50
N THR A 405 -9.43 4.98 -12.31
CA THR A 405 -8.66 4.59 -11.11
C THR A 405 -8.05 3.20 -11.27
N SER A 406 -8.57 2.39 -12.19
CA SER A 406 -8.01 1.11 -12.59
C SER A 406 -6.62 1.19 -13.23
N ALA A 407 -6.18 2.33 -13.77
CA ALA A 407 -4.78 2.56 -14.17
C ALA A 407 -3.89 3.07 -13.01
N ALA A 408 -4.50 3.63 -11.95
CA ALA A 408 -3.75 4.10 -10.79
C ALA A 408 -3.31 2.93 -9.87
N ALA A 409 -4.19 1.95 -9.64
CA ALA A 409 -3.89 0.75 -8.86
C ALA A 409 -2.66 -0.06 -9.36
N PRO A 410 -2.51 -0.42 -10.65
CA PRO A 410 -1.37 -1.19 -11.16
C PRO A 410 -0.05 -0.41 -11.07
N LEU A 411 -0.04 0.91 -11.32
CA LEU A 411 1.15 1.74 -11.10
C LEU A 411 1.59 1.74 -9.63
N ALA A 412 0.64 1.75 -8.69
CA ALA A 412 0.91 1.60 -7.26
C ALA A 412 1.40 0.19 -6.89
N ALA A 413 0.78 -0.87 -7.42
CA ALA A 413 1.21 -2.25 -7.25
C ALA A 413 2.65 -2.47 -7.74
N GLY A 414 3.00 -1.91 -8.91
CA GLY A 414 4.38 -1.86 -9.41
C GLY A 414 5.34 -1.14 -8.46
N MET A 415 4.97 0.03 -7.93
CA MET A 415 5.82 0.73 -6.95
C MET A 415 6.02 -0.06 -5.66
N ILE A 416 5.01 -0.80 -5.20
CA ILE A 416 5.13 -1.70 -4.05
C ILE A 416 6.03 -2.91 -4.38
N ALA A 417 6.01 -3.44 -5.60
CA ALA A 417 6.94 -4.50 -6.01
C ALA A 417 8.41 -4.02 -5.99
N LEU A 418 8.67 -2.75 -6.32
CA LEU A 418 10.01 -2.15 -6.17
C LEU A 418 10.43 -2.09 -4.68
N MET A 419 9.50 -1.84 -3.75
CA MET A 419 9.76 -1.90 -2.31
C MET A 419 10.07 -3.32 -1.83
N LEU A 420 9.31 -4.31 -2.31
CA LEU A 420 9.50 -5.71 -1.91
C LEU A 420 10.82 -6.29 -2.42
N GLN A 421 11.33 -5.91 -3.60
CA GLN A 421 12.67 -6.34 -4.04
C GLN A 421 13.76 -5.93 -3.03
N VAL A 422 13.71 -4.72 -2.47
CA VAL A 422 14.74 -4.25 -1.52
C VAL A 422 14.49 -4.73 -0.09
N ARG A 423 13.27 -5.21 0.23
CA ARG A 423 12.84 -5.57 1.58
C ARG A 423 11.67 -6.58 1.52
N PRO A 424 11.90 -7.86 1.16
CA PRO A 424 10.81 -8.81 0.92
C PRO A 424 9.99 -9.13 2.18
N CYS A 425 10.57 -8.95 3.37
CA CYS A 425 9.93 -9.12 4.67
C CYS A 425 9.08 -7.93 5.15
N LEU A 426 8.78 -6.93 4.30
CA LEU A 426 7.74 -5.94 4.65
C LEU A 426 6.40 -6.65 4.79
N THR A 427 5.73 -6.45 5.92
CA THR A 427 4.34 -6.87 6.11
C THR A 427 3.38 -5.99 5.31
N TRP A 428 2.15 -6.45 5.08
CA TRP A 428 1.09 -5.63 4.48
C TRP A 428 0.90 -4.28 5.19
N ARG A 429 0.99 -4.26 6.53
CA ARG A 429 0.96 -3.03 7.34
C ARG A 429 2.21 -2.18 7.19
N ASP A 430 3.39 -2.80 7.07
CA ASP A 430 4.61 -2.03 6.80
C ASP A 430 4.51 -1.27 5.48
N VAL A 431 3.89 -1.86 4.44
CA VAL A 431 3.63 -1.18 3.16
C VAL A 431 2.66 -0.01 3.34
N GLN A 432 1.51 -0.21 4.00
CA GLN A 432 0.56 0.88 4.31
C GLN A 432 1.24 2.02 5.08
N HIS A 433 2.00 1.71 6.14
CA HIS A 433 2.71 2.71 6.93
C HIS A 433 3.84 3.41 6.15
N ILE A 434 4.57 2.70 5.27
CA ILE A 434 5.56 3.34 4.38
C ILE A 434 4.86 4.33 3.43
N ILE A 435 3.69 3.99 2.88
CA ILE A 435 2.90 4.91 2.03
C ILE A 435 2.57 6.19 2.81
N VAL A 436 2.01 6.10 4.02
CA VAL A 436 1.68 7.28 4.87
C VAL A 436 2.90 8.16 5.12
N PHE A 437 4.05 7.58 5.44
CA PHE A 437 5.29 8.33 5.73
C PHE A 437 6.01 8.88 4.49
N THR A 438 5.69 8.42 3.28
CA THR A 438 6.44 8.75 2.05
C THR A 438 5.63 9.39 0.94
N ALA A 439 4.30 9.36 0.99
CA ALA A 439 3.45 10.11 0.08
C ALA A 439 3.85 11.60 0.05
N THR A 440 3.69 12.24 -1.10
CA THR A 440 3.94 13.67 -1.26
C THR A 440 2.63 14.41 -1.46
N ARG A 441 2.26 15.24 -0.47
CA ARG A 441 1.16 16.21 -0.62
C ARG A 441 1.38 17.01 -1.91
N TYR A 442 0.39 17.00 -2.78
CA TYR A 442 0.43 17.71 -4.04
C TYR A 442 -0.27 19.08 -3.92
N GLU A 443 0.21 20.09 -4.65
CA GLU A 443 -0.38 21.44 -4.62
C GLU A 443 -1.62 21.57 -5.52
N ASP A 444 -2.64 20.75 -5.28
CA ASP A 444 -3.99 21.07 -5.75
C ASP A 444 -4.60 22.14 -4.82
N ARG A 445 -5.15 23.20 -5.43
CA ARG A 445 -5.83 24.31 -4.73
C ARG A 445 -7.31 24.05 -4.47
N ARG A 446 -7.85 22.96 -5.03
CA ARG A 446 -9.23 22.48 -4.81
C ARG A 446 -9.30 21.47 -3.66
N ALA A 447 -8.19 20.78 -3.40
CA ALA A 447 -8.11 19.75 -2.37
C ALA A 447 -8.13 20.35 -0.96
N GLU A 448 -9.07 19.89 -0.14
CA GLU A 448 -9.12 20.19 1.29
C GLU A 448 -8.16 19.24 2.03
N TRP A 449 -7.18 19.81 2.73
CA TRP A 449 -6.12 19.07 3.43
C TRP A 449 -6.19 19.29 4.93
N VAL A 450 -6.51 18.24 5.68
CA VAL A 450 -6.48 18.23 7.15
C VAL A 450 -5.13 17.65 7.59
N THR A 451 -4.50 18.23 8.61
CA THR A 451 -3.24 17.69 9.17
C THR A 451 -3.47 17.25 10.60
N ASN A 452 -3.20 15.97 10.87
CA ASN A 452 -3.43 15.34 12.17
C ASN A 452 -2.33 15.70 13.19
N GLU A 453 -2.51 15.31 14.46
CA GLU A 453 -1.55 15.64 15.54
C GLU A 453 -0.14 15.06 15.33
N ALA A 454 0.01 14.03 14.49
CA ALA A 454 1.31 13.45 14.12
C ALA A 454 2.00 14.17 12.96
N GLY A 455 1.37 15.21 12.40
CA GLY A 455 1.91 16.03 11.31
C GLY A 455 1.67 15.46 9.90
N PHE A 456 0.90 14.38 9.76
CA PHE A 456 0.53 13.87 8.44
C PHE A 456 -0.68 14.63 7.88
N SER A 457 -0.56 15.14 6.65
CA SER A 457 -1.70 15.74 5.93
C SER A 457 -2.45 14.66 5.14
N HIS A 458 -3.78 14.62 5.28
CA HIS A 458 -4.69 13.78 4.52
C HIS A 458 -5.72 14.65 3.78
N SER A 459 -6.21 14.16 2.65
CA SER A 459 -7.36 14.69 1.91
C SER A 459 -8.18 13.52 1.38
N HIS A 460 -9.51 13.62 1.39
CA HIS A 460 -10.37 12.57 0.82
C HIS A 460 -10.15 12.40 -0.70
N GLN A 461 -9.62 13.42 -1.38
CA GLN A 461 -9.38 13.47 -2.83
C GLN A 461 -7.97 12.99 -3.24
N HIS A 462 -7.01 12.94 -2.30
CA HIS A 462 -5.60 12.63 -2.57
C HIS A 462 -4.99 11.60 -1.61
N GLY A 463 -5.73 11.11 -0.63
CA GLY A 463 -5.20 10.33 0.49
C GLY A 463 -4.15 11.13 1.28
N PHE A 464 -3.03 10.48 1.64
CA PHE A 464 -1.83 11.16 2.14
C PHE A 464 -1.00 11.84 1.03
N GLY A 465 -1.42 11.73 -0.23
CA GLY A 465 -0.82 12.39 -1.39
C GLY A 465 -0.32 11.43 -2.47
N LEU A 466 0.45 12.00 -3.39
CA LEU A 466 0.99 11.30 -4.55
C LEU A 466 2.07 10.29 -4.15
N LEU A 467 1.96 9.06 -4.64
CA LEU A 467 3.00 8.04 -4.50
C LEU A 467 4.27 8.39 -5.28
N ASN A 468 5.43 8.07 -4.71
CA ASN A 468 6.73 8.41 -5.28
C ASN A 468 7.71 7.23 -5.10
N ALA A 469 8.02 6.52 -6.19
CA ALA A 469 8.76 5.27 -6.20
C ALA A 469 10.12 5.38 -5.48
N TRP A 470 10.85 6.47 -5.72
CA TRP A 470 12.10 6.77 -5.01
C TRP A 470 11.90 6.85 -3.49
N ARG A 471 10.91 7.61 -3.00
CA ARG A 471 10.67 7.79 -1.57
C ARG A 471 10.25 6.48 -0.90
N LEU A 472 9.33 5.74 -1.54
CA LEU A 472 8.87 4.41 -1.13
C LEU A 472 10.04 3.41 -0.96
N VAL A 473 10.86 3.24 -1.99
CA VAL A 473 11.99 2.29 -1.98
C VAL A 473 13.10 2.70 -1.00
N ASN A 474 13.35 3.99 -0.83
CA ASN A 474 14.32 4.48 0.16
C ASN A 474 13.86 4.22 1.60
N ALA A 475 12.58 4.40 1.90
CA ALA A 475 12.04 4.07 3.22
C ALA A 475 12.07 2.56 3.47
N ALA A 476 11.67 1.75 2.48
CA ALA A 476 11.68 0.28 2.56
C ALA A 476 13.05 -0.30 2.97
N LYS A 477 14.14 0.19 2.37
CA LYS A 477 15.52 -0.23 2.69
C LYS A 477 15.86 -0.15 4.18
N ILE A 478 15.34 0.85 4.89
CA ILE A 478 15.65 1.11 6.30
C ILE A 478 14.46 0.92 7.25
N TRP A 479 13.40 0.27 6.78
CA TRP A 479 12.18 0.11 7.56
C TRP A 479 12.30 -1.00 8.62
N THR A 480 12.20 -0.62 9.89
CA THR A 480 11.99 -1.52 11.03
C THR A 480 10.50 -1.82 11.17
N SER A 481 10.10 -3.09 11.03
CA SER A 481 8.67 -3.44 10.98
C SER A 481 7.85 -2.92 12.16
N VAL A 482 6.60 -2.59 11.88
CA VAL A 482 5.65 -2.08 12.88
C VAL A 482 5.38 -3.14 13.97
N PRO A 483 5.03 -2.74 15.21
CA PRO A 483 4.55 -3.68 16.21
C PRO A 483 3.31 -4.42 15.73
N TYR A 484 2.95 -5.52 16.40
CA TYR A 484 1.72 -6.25 16.11
C TYR A 484 0.48 -5.33 16.08
N LEU A 485 -0.50 -5.72 15.27
CA LEU A 485 -1.77 -5.01 15.18
C LEU A 485 -2.52 -5.17 16.51
N ALA A 486 -2.81 -4.05 17.16
CA ALA A 486 -3.77 -3.98 18.24
C ALA A 486 -5.10 -3.46 17.70
N SER A 487 -6.22 -3.95 18.25
CA SER A 487 -7.55 -3.41 17.97
C SER A 487 -8.30 -3.12 19.26
N TYR A 488 -9.09 -2.05 19.25
CA TYR A 488 -10.05 -1.73 20.31
C TYR A 488 -11.44 -1.59 19.68
N VAL A 489 -12.42 -2.29 20.24
CA VAL A 489 -13.82 -2.26 19.80
C VAL A 489 -14.65 -1.62 20.89
N SER A 490 -15.35 -0.52 20.60
CA SER A 490 -16.23 0.13 21.56
C SER A 490 -17.46 -0.76 21.86
N PRO A 491 -18.19 -0.48 22.95
CA PRO A 491 -19.56 -0.93 23.09
C PRO A 491 -20.44 -0.49 21.92
N MET A 492 -21.53 -1.21 21.68
CA MET A 492 -22.57 -0.80 20.72
C MET A 492 -23.49 0.24 21.38
N LEU A 493 -23.50 1.46 20.85
CA LEU A 493 -24.18 2.61 21.44
C LEU A 493 -25.52 2.83 20.74
N LYS A 494 -26.63 2.71 21.48
CA LYS A 494 -28.01 2.66 20.94
C LYS A 494 -28.72 4.01 21.11
N GLU A 495 -28.39 4.95 20.21
CA GLU A 495 -28.88 6.33 20.25
C GLU A 495 -30.38 6.48 19.98
N ASN A 496 -30.91 5.76 18.99
CA ASN A 496 -32.26 5.98 18.41
C ASN A 496 -32.58 7.46 18.07
N LYS A 497 -31.56 8.28 17.79
CA LYS A 497 -31.72 9.71 17.48
C LYS A 497 -32.22 9.90 16.05
N ALA A 498 -33.19 10.82 15.87
CA ALA A 498 -33.56 11.30 14.55
C ALA A 498 -32.40 12.12 13.93
N ILE A 499 -32.09 11.85 12.67
CA ILE A 499 -31.05 12.56 11.92
C ILE A 499 -31.58 13.96 11.53
N PRO A 500 -30.85 15.07 11.79
CA PRO A 500 -31.31 16.41 11.45
C PRO A 500 -31.54 16.62 9.95
N GLN A 501 -32.65 17.28 9.57
CA GLN A 501 -32.96 17.66 8.17
C GLN A 501 -32.21 18.91 7.68
N SER A 502 -31.08 19.26 8.29
CA SER A 502 -30.34 20.51 8.03
C SER A 502 -28.84 20.27 8.25
N PRO A 503 -27.93 21.10 7.72
CA PRO A 503 -26.47 20.95 7.91
C PRO A 503 -26.00 21.34 9.33
N ARG A 504 -26.65 20.79 10.35
CA ARG A 504 -26.23 20.78 11.75
C ARG A 504 -25.67 19.39 12.05
N SER A 505 -24.52 19.36 12.71
CA SER A 505 -23.93 18.16 13.31
C SER A 505 -24.99 17.36 14.09
N LEU A 506 -25.07 16.06 13.82
CA LEU A 506 -25.66 15.12 14.77
C LEU A 506 -24.59 14.85 15.83
N GLU A 507 -24.71 15.46 17.00
CA GLU A 507 -23.69 15.31 18.03
C GLU A 507 -23.95 14.05 18.88
N VAL A 508 -22.99 13.13 18.81
CA VAL A 508 -22.95 11.90 19.62
C VAL A 508 -21.56 11.77 20.22
N LEU A 509 -21.44 12.11 21.51
CA LEU A 509 -20.20 12.03 22.27
C LEU A 509 -20.10 10.68 22.96
N TRP A 510 -18.97 9.99 22.80
CA TRP A 510 -18.70 8.74 23.54
C TRP A 510 -17.93 8.99 24.84
N ASN A 511 -18.47 8.48 25.94
CA ASN A 511 -17.76 8.23 27.19
C ASN A 511 -18.16 6.80 27.63
N GLY A 512 -17.21 5.88 27.81
CA GLY A 512 -17.49 4.43 28.04
C GLY A 512 -18.03 4.09 29.45
N ILE A 513 -18.41 2.85 29.79
CA ILE A 513 -18.37 1.49 29.19
C ILE A 513 -19.42 0.62 29.99
N PRO A 514 -20.01 -0.54 29.57
CA PRO A 514 -20.10 -1.27 28.28
C PRO A 514 -21.52 -1.14 27.64
N HIS A 515 -22.16 -2.00 26.80
CA HIS A 515 -21.98 -3.39 26.31
C HIS A 515 -22.43 -3.63 24.84
N GLY A 516 -21.85 -4.66 24.19
CA GLY A 516 -22.51 -5.69 23.35
C GLY A 516 -23.45 -5.37 22.16
N PHE A 517 -22.96 -5.68 20.94
CA PHE A 517 -23.65 -6.24 19.74
C PHE A 517 -24.92 -5.53 19.15
N ASN A 518 -25.13 -5.46 17.82
CA ASN A 518 -24.32 -5.82 16.64
C ASN A 518 -24.71 -4.90 15.46
N GLY A 519 -23.78 -4.46 14.59
CA GLY A 519 -23.97 -3.35 13.63
C GLY A 519 -24.23 -3.73 12.16
N LEU A 520 -24.61 -2.73 11.35
CA LEU A 520 -24.73 -2.77 9.88
C LEU A 520 -24.04 -1.54 9.30
N GLY A 521 -23.21 -1.73 8.27
CA GLY A 521 -22.31 -0.70 7.73
C GLY A 521 -21.04 -0.53 8.59
N THR A 522 -19.91 -0.32 7.93
CA THR A 522 -18.61 -0.03 8.55
C THR A 522 -17.93 1.05 7.71
N PHE A 523 -17.27 2.02 8.35
CA PHE A 523 -16.59 3.12 7.68
C PHE A 523 -15.17 3.23 8.26
N SER A 524 -14.16 3.23 7.39
CA SER A 524 -12.74 3.24 7.74
C SER A 524 -12.14 4.61 7.44
N ILE A 525 -11.43 5.19 8.41
CA ILE A 525 -10.85 6.54 8.30
C ILE A 525 -9.33 6.43 8.43
N CYS A 526 -8.62 6.60 7.31
CA CYS A 526 -7.16 6.56 7.29
C CYS A 526 -6.52 7.86 7.80
N ALA A 527 -7.23 9.00 7.76
CA ALA A 527 -6.70 10.31 8.15
C ALA A 527 -6.10 10.38 9.57
N MET A 528 -6.56 9.54 10.51
CA MET A 528 -6.05 9.48 11.89
C MET A 528 -4.74 8.68 12.04
N LEU A 529 -4.22 8.05 10.99
CA LEU A 529 -3.01 7.24 11.07
C LEU A 529 -1.80 8.03 11.58
N GLY A 530 -1.17 7.50 12.64
CA GLY A 530 -0.04 8.10 13.34
C GLY A 530 -0.42 8.97 14.55
N GLY A 531 -1.65 9.45 14.67
CA GLY A 531 -2.11 10.20 15.85
C GLY A 531 -2.17 9.34 17.12
N GLU A 532 -2.15 9.97 18.30
CA GLU A 532 -2.74 9.33 19.49
C GLU A 532 -4.26 9.27 19.29
N SER A 533 -4.91 8.22 19.79
CA SER A 533 -6.37 8.09 19.78
C SER A 533 -7.01 9.25 20.55
N PRO A 534 -7.90 10.07 19.94
CA PRO A 534 -8.75 10.98 20.68
C PRO A 534 -9.50 10.27 21.82
N ARG A 535 -9.76 11.02 22.90
CA ARG A 535 -10.49 10.51 24.07
C ARG A 535 -12.01 10.57 23.87
N ASP A 536 -12.44 11.63 23.22
CA ASP A 536 -13.83 11.90 22.86
C ASP A 536 -13.94 11.84 21.34
N TYR A 537 -14.93 11.09 20.85
CA TYR A 537 -15.24 10.96 19.43
C TYR A 537 -16.64 11.50 19.17
N GLN A 538 -16.81 12.22 18.04
CA GLN A 538 -18.08 12.83 17.63
C GLN A 538 -18.41 12.44 16.18
N ALA A 539 -19.50 11.71 15.95
CA ALA A 539 -19.91 11.19 14.65
C ALA A 539 -21.04 12.04 14.01
N CYS A 540 -20.68 12.90 13.05
CA CYS A 540 -21.46 14.04 12.58
C CYS A 540 -21.92 13.92 11.11
N ARG A 541 -23.19 13.56 10.87
CA ARG A 541 -23.74 13.65 9.49
C ARG A 541 -24.10 15.10 9.14
N GLN A 542 -23.50 15.64 8.07
CA GLN A 542 -23.89 16.93 7.48
C GLN A 542 -24.84 16.70 6.27
N GLY A 543 -25.91 17.49 6.17
CA GLY A 543 -26.84 17.43 5.03
C GLY A 543 -26.42 18.34 3.88
N MET A 544 -26.18 17.80 2.69
CA MET A 544 -25.85 18.57 1.49
C MET A 544 -27.00 19.52 1.09
N SER A 545 -26.67 20.77 0.78
CA SER A 545 -27.66 21.76 0.34
C SER A 545 -27.97 21.62 -1.16
N GLY A 546 -29.16 21.12 -1.51
CA GLY A 546 -29.61 21.14 -2.92
C GLY A 546 -30.88 20.36 -3.24
N MET A 547 -31.24 19.32 -2.47
CA MET A 547 -32.42 18.49 -2.75
C MET A 547 -33.59 18.79 -1.81
N GLU A 548 -34.78 18.91 -2.37
CA GLU A 548 -36.03 18.99 -1.60
C GLU A 548 -36.39 17.61 -0.99
N SER A 549 -36.98 17.62 0.20
CA SER A 549 -37.53 16.46 0.93
C SER A 549 -36.59 15.29 1.30
N PHE A 550 -35.55 15.56 2.10
CA PHE A 550 -34.87 14.51 2.88
C PHE A 550 -35.85 13.76 3.82
N GLN A 551 -35.97 12.44 3.65
CA GLN A 551 -36.57 11.56 4.65
C GLN A 551 -35.78 11.60 5.97
N VAL A 552 -36.47 11.63 7.10
CA VAL A 552 -35.85 11.61 8.43
C VAL A 552 -35.37 10.19 8.74
N GLY A 553 -34.08 9.94 8.55
CA GLY A 553 -33.43 8.74 9.05
C GLY A 553 -33.33 8.72 10.58
N ILE A 554 -33.15 7.52 11.15
CA ILE A 554 -32.92 7.34 12.59
C ILE A 554 -31.60 6.60 12.78
N LEU A 555 -30.64 7.23 13.47
CA LEU A 555 -29.44 6.55 13.94
C LEU A 555 -29.83 5.63 15.09
N ARG A 556 -30.12 4.36 14.78
CA ARG A 556 -30.52 3.37 15.79
C ARG A 556 -29.36 3.02 16.72
N GLN A 557 -28.19 2.76 16.14
CA GLN A 557 -26.99 2.34 16.87
C GLN A 557 -25.71 2.61 16.07
N TRP A 558 -24.58 2.69 16.76
CA TRP A 558 -23.24 2.77 16.17
C TRP A 558 -22.17 2.12 17.06
N GLN A 559 -21.01 1.83 16.48
CA GLN A 559 -19.86 1.25 17.17
C GLN A 559 -18.57 1.72 16.49
N LEU A 560 -17.58 2.09 17.31
CA LEU A 560 -16.24 2.46 16.86
C LEU A 560 -15.31 1.25 16.96
N THR A 561 -14.50 1.03 15.93
CA THR A 561 -13.35 0.11 16.01
C THR A 561 -12.09 0.86 15.63
N LEU A 562 -11.11 0.82 16.52
CA LEU A 562 -9.79 1.41 16.32
C LEU A 562 -8.77 0.30 16.02
N TYR A 563 -7.88 0.57 15.08
CA TYR A 563 -6.80 -0.32 14.66
C TYR A 563 -5.48 0.45 14.72
N GLY A 564 -4.42 -0.17 15.24
CA GLY A 564 -3.12 0.51 15.34
C GLY A 564 -2.01 -0.33 15.94
N SER A 565 -0.96 0.35 16.41
CA SER A 565 0.17 -0.23 17.14
C SER A 565 0.62 0.71 18.24
N VAL A 566 1.24 0.17 19.28
CA VAL A 566 1.75 0.97 20.40
C VAL A 566 3.05 1.67 19.96
N TRP A 567 2.94 2.97 19.68
CA TRP A 567 4.05 3.90 19.47
C TRP A 567 3.85 5.13 20.37
N SER A 568 4.93 5.74 20.83
CA SER A 568 4.88 7.08 21.40
C SER A 568 5.01 8.15 20.30
N PRO A 569 4.57 9.40 20.55
CA PRO A 569 4.83 10.52 19.65
C PRO A 569 6.34 10.80 19.42
N VAL A 570 7.24 10.28 20.26
CA VAL A 570 8.70 10.36 20.04
C VAL A 570 9.11 9.38 18.94
N ASP A 571 8.69 8.11 19.03
CA ASP A 571 9.01 7.08 18.04
C ASP A 571 8.60 7.50 16.62
N ILE A 572 7.45 8.18 16.49
CA ILE A 572 6.92 8.64 15.21
C ILE A 572 7.77 9.77 14.62
N ARG A 573 8.19 10.76 15.44
CA ARG A 573 9.04 11.87 14.98
C ARG A 573 10.47 11.43 14.65
N ASP A 574 11.05 10.57 15.47
CA ASP A 574 12.38 9.99 15.23
C ASP A 574 12.36 9.18 13.93
N ARG A 575 11.26 8.44 13.69
CA ARG A 575 11.02 7.70 12.44
C ARG A 575 10.81 8.62 11.23
N GLN A 576 10.03 9.70 11.35
CA GLN A 576 9.87 10.71 10.30
C GLN A 576 11.24 11.27 9.88
N SER A 577 12.04 11.78 10.84
CA SER A 577 13.36 12.36 10.57
C SER A 577 14.36 11.35 9.98
N LEU A 578 14.34 10.10 10.46
CA LEU A 578 15.13 9.02 9.91
C LEU A 578 14.77 8.74 8.44
N LEU A 579 13.47 8.68 8.09
CA LEU A 579 13.03 8.46 6.72
C LEU A 579 13.32 9.65 5.81
N GLU A 580 13.19 10.89 6.27
CA GLU A 580 13.60 12.08 5.50
C GLU A 580 15.08 11.98 5.09
N SER A 581 15.94 11.53 6.00
CA SER A 581 17.36 11.31 5.72
C SER A 581 17.59 10.25 4.63
N ALA A 582 16.83 9.16 4.61
CA ALA A 582 16.91 8.14 3.57
C ALA A 582 16.34 8.63 2.24
N MET A 583 15.17 9.29 2.25
CA MET A 583 14.51 9.84 1.07
C MET A 583 15.36 10.91 0.36
N SER A 584 16.25 11.61 1.07
CA SER A 584 17.24 12.51 0.48
C SER A 584 18.29 11.82 -0.41
N GLY A 585 18.37 10.48 -0.36
CA GLY A 585 19.39 9.68 -1.05
C GLY A 585 20.74 9.60 -0.35
N LYS A 586 20.91 10.24 0.82
CA LYS A 586 22.16 10.24 1.61
C LYS A 586 22.65 8.84 2.01
N HIS A 587 21.74 7.86 2.08
CA HIS A 587 22.04 6.47 2.47
C HIS A 587 22.01 5.49 1.29
N LEU A 588 22.00 5.99 0.04
CA LEU A 588 21.96 5.19 -1.20
C LEU A 588 23.36 4.85 -1.77
N HIS A 589 24.22 4.30 -0.92
CA HIS A 589 25.22 3.39 -1.45
C HIS A 589 24.56 2.03 -1.62
N ASP A 590 24.79 1.41 -2.77
CA ASP A 590 24.14 0.15 -3.14
C ASP A 590 24.61 -0.99 -2.21
N ASP A 591 23.84 -2.08 -2.20
CA ASP A 591 23.88 -3.17 -1.22
C ASP A 591 23.39 -2.85 0.21
N PHE A 592 23.17 -1.59 0.62
CA PHE A 592 22.56 -1.32 1.93
C PHE A 592 21.02 -1.50 1.93
N ALA A 593 20.57 -2.47 2.70
CA ALA A 593 19.23 -2.63 3.26
C ALA A 593 19.34 -3.32 4.63
N LEU A 594 18.36 -3.13 5.52
CA LEU A 594 18.32 -3.87 6.78
C LEU A 594 18.11 -5.38 6.51
N PRO A 595 18.74 -6.28 7.31
CA PRO A 595 18.49 -7.71 7.19
C PRO A 595 17.05 -8.04 7.61
N CYS A 596 16.43 -9.00 6.92
CA CYS A 596 15.10 -9.46 7.31
C CYS A 596 15.16 -10.26 8.61
N PRO A 597 14.18 -10.11 9.53
CA PRO A 597 14.00 -11.06 10.60
C PRO A 597 13.67 -12.44 10.01
N PRO A 598 13.90 -13.55 10.74
CA PRO A 598 13.32 -14.83 10.37
C PRO A 598 11.80 -14.67 10.20
N GLY A 599 11.26 -15.20 9.10
CA GLY A 599 9.82 -15.14 8.84
C GLY A 599 9.00 -15.76 9.98
N LEU A 600 7.75 -15.32 10.12
CA LEU A 600 6.84 -15.96 11.07
C LEU A 600 6.72 -17.44 10.68
N LYS A 601 6.95 -18.31 11.66
CA LYS A 601 6.57 -19.72 11.53
C LYS A 601 5.05 -19.80 11.57
N ILE A 602 4.40 -19.60 10.42
CA ILE A 602 3.08 -20.20 10.21
C ILE A 602 3.25 -21.69 10.54
N PRO A 603 2.38 -22.29 11.36
CA PRO A 603 2.21 -23.73 11.32
C PRO A 603 1.97 -24.14 9.87
N GLU A 604 2.62 -25.20 9.39
CA GLU A 604 2.07 -25.90 8.22
C GLU A 604 0.62 -26.26 8.58
N GLU A 605 -0.34 -26.07 7.68
CA GLU A 605 -1.69 -26.60 7.94
C GLU A 605 -1.54 -28.11 8.17
N ASP A 606 -1.87 -28.57 9.38
CA ASP A 606 -1.84 -29.98 9.77
C ASP A 606 -2.86 -30.75 8.92
N GLY A 607 -2.47 -31.07 7.69
CA GLY A 607 -3.33 -31.55 6.60
C GLY A 607 -4.18 -32.73 7.06
N TYR A 608 -5.44 -32.43 7.35
CA TYR A 608 -6.22 -33.02 8.45
C TYR A 608 -5.88 -34.49 8.73
N THR A 609 -4.92 -34.74 9.63
CA THR A 609 -4.37 -36.09 9.83
C THR A 609 -5.39 -36.97 10.55
N ILE A 610 -6.27 -37.60 9.76
CA ILE A 610 -7.38 -38.45 10.21
C ILE A 610 -6.84 -39.44 11.25
N THR A 611 -7.15 -39.17 12.53
CA THR A 611 -6.47 -39.87 13.61
C THR A 611 -6.68 -41.38 13.48
N PRO A 612 -5.77 -42.23 13.98
CA PRO A 612 -5.95 -43.68 13.95
C PRO A 612 -7.26 -44.15 14.61
N ASN A 613 -7.92 -43.32 15.41
CA ASN A 613 -9.24 -43.60 15.96
C ASN A 613 -10.36 -43.14 15.02
N THR A 614 -10.26 -41.93 14.43
CA THR A 614 -11.19 -41.46 13.38
C THR A 614 -11.21 -42.41 12.18
N LEU A 615 -10.04 -42.89 11.74
CA LEU A 615 -9.93 -43.87 10.65
C LEU A 615 -10.56 -45.21 11.01
N LYS A 616 -10.37 -45.72 12.25
CA LYS A 616 -11.08 -46.92 12.73
C LYS A 616 -12.59 -46.71 12.75
N THR A 617 -13.08 -45.56 13.19
CA THR A 617 -14.51 -45.24 13.18
C THR A 617 -15.07 -45.23 11.76
N LEU A 618 -14.39 -44.58 10.80
CA LEU A 618 -14.80 -44.58 9.39
C LEU A 618 -14.80 -46.00 8.78
N VAL A 619 -13.78 -46.81 9.08
CA VAL A 619 -13.73 -48.22 8.64
C VAL A 619 -14.84 -49.05 9.31
N LEU A 620 -15.14 -48.85 10.59
CA LEU A 620 -16.23 -49.54 11.28
C LEU A 620 -17.60 -49.14 10.72
N VAL A 621 -17.82 -47.86 10.40
CA VAL A 621 -19.03 -47.37 9.71
C VAL A 621 -19.13 -47.98 8.31
N GLY A 622 -18.04 -48.04 7.55
CA GLY A 622 -18.00 -48.71 6.24
C GLY A 622 -18.27 -50.22 6.31
N CYS A 623 -17.74 -50.91 7.32
CA CYS A 623 -18.06 -52.31 7.56
C CYS A 623 -19.53 -52.50 7.97
N PHE A 624 -20.08 -51.58 8.78
CA PHE A 624 -21.49 -51.60 9.17
C PHE A 624 -22.42 -51.37 7.98
N THR A 625 -22.16 -50.37 7.12
CA THR A 625 -22.99 -50.13 5.92
C THR A 625 -22.91 -51.29 4.93
N VAL A 626 -21.73 -51.89 4.70
CA VAL A 626 -21.60 -53.10 3.87
C VAL A 626 -22.38 -54.28 4.47
N PHE A 627 -22.28 -54.51 5.79
CA PHE A 627 -23.06 -55.56 6.47
C PHE A 627 -24.56 -55.31 6.35
N TRP A 628 -25.00 -54.06 6.52
CA TRP A 628 -26.41 -53.65 6.41
C TRP A 628 -26.94 -53.85 4.99
N THR A 629 -26.19 -53.46 3.96
CA THR A 629 -26.53 -53.72 2.55
C THR A 629 -26.64 -55.22 2.25
N VAL A 630 -25.72 -56.04 2.79
CA VAL A 630 -25.78 -57.51 2.63
C VAL A 630 -26.98 -58.11 3.37
N TYR A 631 -27.31 -57.60 4.56
CA TYR A 631 -28.51 -57.99 5.31
C TYR A 631 -29.79 -57.68 4.52
N TYR A 632 -29.95 -56.44 4.01
CA TYR A 632 -31.12 -56.05 3.21
C TYR A 632 -31.22 -56.84 1.89
N MET A 633 -30.09 -57.10 1.21
CA MET A 633 -30.04 -57.98 0.04
C MET A 633 -30.53 -59.41 0.36
N LEU A 634 -30.14 -59.96 1.51
CA LEU A 634 -30.62 -61.27 1.98
C LEU A 634 -32.10 -61.25 2.37
N GLU A 635 -32.56 -60.21 3.06
CA GLU A 635 -33.97 -60.05 3.45
C GLU A 635 -34.89 -59.95 2.22
N VAL A 636 -34.51 -59.16 1.20
CA VAL A 636 -35.22 -59.08 -0.08
C VAL A 636 -35.19 -60.41 -0.82
N TYR A 637 -34.03 -61.08 -0.91
CA TYR A 637 -33.90 -62.38 -1.59
C TYR A 637 -34.75 -63.47 -0.92
N LEU A 638 -34.72 -63.57 0.41
CA LEU A 638 -35.52 -64.54 1.16
C LEU A 638 -37.02 -64.21 1.10
N SER A 639 -37.40 -62.94 1.10
CA SER A 639 -38.78 -62.51 0.92
C SER A 639 -39.32 -62.90 -0.46
N GLN A 640 -38.56 -62.67 -1.53
CA GLN A 640 -38.92 -63.14 -2.88
C GLN A 640 -39.06 -64.67 -2.94
N ARG A 641 -38.19 -65.41 -2.24
CA ARG A 641 -38.25 -66.88 -2.16
C ARG A 641 -39.50 -67.39 -1.42
N ASN A 642 -39.92 -66.70 -0.36
CA ASN A 642 -41.16 -67.01 0.37
C ASN A 642 -42.40 -66.72 -0.49
N VAL A 643 -42.41 -65.64 -1.28
CA VAL A 643 -43.49 -65.35 -2.24
C VAL A 643 -43.56 -66.44 -3.32
N ALA A 644 -42.42 -66.88 -3.86
CA ALA A 644 -42.36 -67.96 -4.85
C ALA A 644 -42.87 -69.32 -4.30
N SER A 645 -42.82 -69.54 -2.99
CA SER A 645 -43.28 -70.79 -2.36
C SER A 645 -44.80 -70.88 -2.15
N ASN A 646 -45.56 -69.79 -2.38
CA ASN A 646 -46.97 -69.68 -1.96
C ASN A 646 -47.99 -69.55 -3.11
N GLN A 647 -47.64 -69.95 -4.35
CA GLN A 647 -48.61 -70.07 -5.45
C GLN A 647 -49.21 -71.47 -5.55
N VAL A 648 -50.21 -71.76 -4.71
CA VAL A 648 -51.15 -72.88 -4.91
C VAL A 648 -52.51 -72.31 -5.31
N CYS A 649 -52.85 -72.40 -6.59
CA CYS A 649 -54.12 -71.89 -7.12
C CYS A 649 -55.33 -72.68 -6.57
N ARG A 650 -56.41 -71.96 -6.23
CA ARG A 650 -57.78 -72.50 -6.18
C ARG A 650 -58.74 -71.59 -6.93
N SER A 651 -59.77 -72.21 -7.51
CA SER A 651 -60.56 -71.67 -8.62
C SER A 651 -61.91 -71.07 -8.21
N GLY A 652 -62.25 -69.90 -8.77
CA GLY A 652 -63.57 -69.27 -8.70
C GLY A 652 -63.62 -68.08 -9.68
N PRO A 653 -64.69 -67.89 -10.49
CA PRO A 653 -64.69 -66.91 -11.57
C PRO A 653 -65.26 -65.54 -11.17
N CYS A 654 -64.60 -64.47 -11.62
CA CYS A 654 -65.16 -63.11 -11.67
C CYS A 654 -65.20 -62.62 -13.13
N HIS A 655 -66.29 -61.96 -13.52
CA HIS A 655 -66.48 -61.43 -14.87
C HIS A 655 -65.60 -60.20 -15.17
N TRP A 656 -65.13 -60.10 -16.40
CA TRP A 656 -64.61 -58.87 -17.03
C TRP A 656 -65.48 -58.53 -18.25
N PRO A 657 -65.74 -57.24 -18.51
CA PRO A 657 -64.96 -56.50 -19.53
C PRO A 657 -64.47 -55.11 -19.03
N HIS A 658 -63.60 -54.35 -19.71
CA HIS A 658 -63.05 -54.50 -21.07
C HIS A 658 -61.57 -54.02 -21.18
N ARG A 659 -60.84 -54.49 -22.21
CA ARG A 659 -59.49 -54.02 -22.64
C ARG A 659 -59.56 -52.65 -23.36
N SER A 660 -58.47 -51.90 -23.61
CA SER A 660 -57.01 -52.22 -23.70
C SER A 660 -56.17 -50.96 -23.35
N ARG A 661 -55.06 -50.99 -22.60
CA ARG A 661 -53.70 -51.49 -22.96
C ARG A 661 -53.15 -51.05 -24.33
N LYS A 662 -52.22 -50.08 -24.31
CA LYS A 662 -50.87 -50.18 -24.89
C LYS A 662 -49.91 -49.42 -23.96
N ALA A 663 -48.68 -49.91 -23.81
CA ALA A 663 -47.66 -49.35 -22.93
C ALA A 663 -46.25 -49.76 -23.37
N LYS A 664 -45.26 -48.94 -23.06
CA LYS A 664 -43.84 -49.24 -22.88
C LYS A 664 -43.33 -48.24 -21.84
N GLU A 665 -42.95 -48.72 -20.65
CA GLU A 665 -41.54 -48.94 -20.26
C GLU A 665 -40.88 -47.64 -19.77
N GLU A 666 -40.93 -47.44 -18.45
CA GLU A 666 -40.14 -46.45 -17.72
C GLU A 666 -39.31 -47.17 -16.66
N GLY A 667 -38.05 -46.76 -16.50
CA GLY A 667 -37.23 -47.06 -15.34
C GLY A 667 -37.26 -45.88 -14.36
N THR A 668 -36.93 -46.13 -13.09
CA THR A 668 -36.97 -45.12 -12.02
C THR A 668 -35.69 -44.28 -11.98
N GLU A 669 -35.84 -42.95 -12.00
CA GLU A 669 -34.82 -42.01 -11.51
C GLU A 669 -35.41 -41.06 -10.46
N LEU A 670 -34.56 -40.20 -9.89
CA LEU A 670 -34.73 -39.56 -8.58
C LEU A 670 -35.83 -38.49 -8.50
N GLU A 671 -36.41 -38.35 -7.30
CA GLU A 671 -37.27 -37.23 -6.93
C GLU A 671 -36.46 -35.92 -6.86
N SER A 672 -36.95 -34.87 -7.52
CA SER A 672 -36.55 -33.49 -7.30
C SER A 672 -37.66 -32.75 -6.56
N VAL A 673 -37.29 -31.87 -5.61
CA VAL A 673 -38.24 -31.09 -4.80
C VAL A 673 -38.20 -29.62 -5.23
N PRO A 674 -39.23 -29.09 -5.91
CA PRO A 674 -39.28 -27.70 -6.34
C PRO A 674 -39.98 -26.77 -5.33
N LEU A 675 -39.74 -25.46 -5.46
CA LEU A 675 -40.46 -24.40 -4.73
C LEU A 675 -41.82 -24.06 -5.38
N CYS A 676 -42.77 -23.60 -4.55
CA CYS A 676 -43.88 -22.67 -4.85
C CYS A 676 -44.42 -22.19 -3.48
N SER A 677 -44.54 -20.90 -3.11
CA SER A 677 -45.16 -19.71 -3.72
C SER A 677 -46.69 -19.60 -3.53
N SER A 678 -47.07 -18.73 -2.59
CA SER A 678 -48.28 -17.88 -2.54
C SER A 678 -49.68 -18.45 -2.87
N LYS A 679 -50.60 -18.41 -1.88
CA LYS A 679 -51.64 -17.36 -1.78
C LYS A 679 -52.56 -17.50 -0.55
N ASP A 680 -53.13 -16.37 -0.17
CA ASP A 680 -54.13 -16.17 0.90
C ASP A 680 -55.53 -16.70 0.49
N PRO A 681 -56.50 -16.75 1.43
CA PRO A 681 -57.35 -15.57 1.61
C PRO A 681 -57.62 -15.17 3.08
N ASP A 682 -58.21 -13.99 3.25
CA ASP A 682 -58.59 -13.38 4.53
C ASP A 682 -59.69 -14.14 5.31
N GLU A 683 -59.65 -14.08 6.64
CA GLU A 683 -60.81 -13.63 7.43
C GLU A 683 -60.36 -13.11 8.81
N VAL A 684 -61.24 -12.36 9.50
CA VAL A 684 -60.91 -11.53 10.68
C VAL A 684 -61.66 -12.01 11.93
N GLU A 685 -60.98 -12.13 13.08
CA GLU A 685 -61.51 -11.70 14.40
C GLU A 685 -60.45 -11.61 15.51
N THR A 686 -60.88 -11.34 16.75
CA THR A 686 -60.11 -10.58 17.78
C THR A 686 -59.92 -11.26 19.16
N GLU A 687 -59.09 -10.62 20.00
CA GLU A 687 -59.00 -10.70 21.48
C GLU A 687 -58.36 -11.91 22.21
N SER A 688 -57.05 -11.74 22.50
CA SER A 688 -56.52 -11.62 23.89
C SER A 688 -56.25 -12.84 24.81
N ARG A 689 -55.20 -12.68 25.64
CA ARG A 689 -54.91 -13.32 26.97
C ARG A 689 -54.73 -14.85 27.08
N GLY A 690 -53.60 -15.31 27.63
CA GLY A 690 -53.52 -16.67 28.24
C GLY A 690 -52.14 -17.23 28.64
N LEU A 691 -51.67 -16.88 29.85
CA LEU A 691 -50.65 -17.54 30.71
C LEU A 691 -49.88 -18.83 30.28
N SER A 692 -48.54 -18.73 30.35
CA SER A 692 -47.57 -19.61 31.06
C SER A 692 -47.72 -21.15 31.16
N THR A 693 -46.69 -21.88 30.71
CA THR A 693 -45.86 -22.85 31.50
C THR A 693 -44.61 -23.19 30.64
N ALA A 694 -43.35 -23.03 31.04
CA ALA A 694 -42.60 -23.53 32.20
C ALA A 694 -42.12 -24.99 32.06
N SER A 695 -40.84 -25.20 31.73
CA SER A 695 -39.97 -26.31 32.19
C SER A 695 -38.51 -26.07 31.79
N ASP A 696 -37.60 -26.33 32.71
CA ASP A 696 -36.14 -26.14 32.58
C ASP A 696 -35.46 -27.33 31.87
N LEU A 697 -34.20 -27.15 31.48
CA LEU A 697 -33.19 -28.22 31.58
C LEU A 697 -31.78 -27.63 31.72
N LEU A 698 -30.96 -28.24 32.58
CA LEU A 698 -29.65 -27.73 32.99
C LEU A 698 -28.50 -28.31 32.13
N VAL A 699 -27.39 -27.56 32.07
CA VAL A 699 -26.06 -28.02 31.66
C VAL A 699 -25.08 -27.70 32.81
N PRO A 700 -24.17 -28.61 33.21
CA PRO A 700 -23.33 -28.43 34.40
C PRO A 700 -21.97 -27.73 34.13
N ASP A 701 -21.52 -26.95 35.12
CA ASP A 701 -20.18 -26.35 35.23
C ASP A 701 -19.07 -27.33 35.66
N LEU A 702 -17.81 -26.90 35.48
CA LEU A 702 -16.48 -27.34 36.02
C LEU A 702 -15.46 -27.35 34.85
N LEU A 703 -14.25 -26.75 34.87
CA LEU A 703 -13.34 -26.16 35.88
C LEU A 703 -12.54 -25.02 35.18
N GLU A 704 -11.93 -23.99 35.78
CA GLU A 704 -11.82 -23.45 37.16
C GLU A 704 -11.45 -21.94 37.05
N GLN A 705 -11.09 -21.25 38.14
CA GLN A 705 -10.52 -19.88 38.12
C GLN A 705 -9.15 -19.81 38.82
N GLY A 706 -8.22 -19.04 38.26
CA GLY A 706 -6.92 -18.71 38.88
C GLY A 706 -6.84 -17.24 39.26
N ASP A 707 -6.95 -16.95 40.55
CA ASP A 707 -7.04 -15.59 41.09
C ASP A 707 -5.66 -14.92 41.22
N TRP A 708 -5.56 -13.65 40.82
CA TRP A 708 -4.43 -12.76 41.18
C TRP A 708 -4.93 -11.34 41.43
N SER A 709 -5.36 -11.09 42.67
CA SER A 709 -5.66 -9.75 43.15
C SER A 709 -4.39 -9.05 43.67
N LEU A 710 -4.25 -7.77 43.36
CA LEU A 710 -3.23 -6.90 43.94
C LEU A 710 -3.88 -5.59 44.41
N SER A 711 -3.47 -5.14 45.60
CA SER A 711 -4.25 -4.21 46.42
C SER A 711 -4.15 -2.76 45.96
N GLN A 712 -5.31 -2.08 45.87
CA GLN A 712 -5.34 -0.63 45.99
C GLN A 712 -4.84 -0.22 47.37
N ASN A 713 -3.95 0.77 47.44
CA ASN A 713 -3.62 1.45 48.69
C ASN A 713 -3.88 2.94 48.50
N LYS A 714 -4.86 3.49 49.23
CA LYS A 714 -5.25 4.91 49.12
C LYS A 714 -4.46 5.74 50.13
N SER A 715 -3.81 6.80 49.66
CA SER A 715 -3.33 7.90 50.51
C SER A 715 -3.83 9.23 49.95
N THR A 716 -4.88 9.77 50.56
CA THR A 716 -5.42 11.10 50.26
C THR A 716 -4.56 12.19 50.88
N LEU A 717 -4.34 13.28 50.15
CA LEU A 717 -3.82 14.56 50.65
C LEU A 717 -4.59 15.69 49.96
N ASP A 718 -5.00 16.69 50.74
CA ASP A 718 -5.98 17.70 50.32
C ASP A 718 -5.41 18.83 49.44
N CYS A 719 -6.33 19.54 48.78
CA CYS A 719 -6.06 20.64 47.85
C CYS A 719 -5.50 21.90 48.56
N PRO A 720 -5.12 22.92 47.76
CA PRO A 720 -6.06 24.03 47.61
C PRO A 720 -6.35 24.41 46.14
N HIS A 721 -7.53 25.01 45.93
CA HIS A 721 -7.90 25.58 44.63
C HIS A 721 -7.09 26.86 44.32
N GLN A 722 -6.55 26.98 43.11
CA GLN A 722 -6.54 28.27 42.39
C GLN A 722 -6.35 28.09 40.88
N HIS A 723 -6.77 29.12 40.14
CA HIS A 723 -6.66 29.31 38.68
C HIS A 723 -7.27 28.23 37.76
N ARG A 724 -8.51 28.55 37.32
CA ARG A 724 -8.87 28.36 35.90
C ARG A 724 -7.89 29.16 35.05
N ASP A 725 -7.30 28.52 34.05
CA ASP A 725 -6.83 29.18 32.83
C ASP A 725 -7.15 28.28 31.62
N LEU A 726 -7.21 28.87 30.43
CA LEU A 726 -7.92 28.27 29.29
C LEU A 726 -7.08 27.19 28.57
N LEU A 727 -7.59 25.95 28.59
CA LEU A 727 -7.33 24.97 27.55
C LEU A 727 -8.65 24.63 26.85
N HIS A 728 -8.84 25.20 25.66
CA HIS A 728 -9.77 24.59 24.70
C HIS A 728 -9.09 23.34 24.16
N GLY A 729 -9.54 22.17 24.62
CA GLY A 729 -9.35 20.94 23.84
C GLY A 729 -10.04 21.13 22.50
N LYS A 730 -9.37 20.74 21.41
CA LYS A 730 -10.03 20.64 20.10
C LYS A 730 -10.74 19.29 20.04
N GLU A 731 -12.02 19.33 19.72
CA GLU A 731 -12.78 18.14 19.34
C GLU A 731 -12.41 17.80 17.89
N GLU A 732 -11.93 16.58 17.62
CA GLU A 732 -11.81 16.09 16.24
C GLU A 732 -13.16 15.53 15.80
N GLN A 733 -13.71 16.08 14.72
CA GLN A 733 -14.99 15.64 14.17
C GLN A 733 -14.77 14.51 13.16
N ILE A 734 -15.49 13.40 13.36
CA ILE A 734 -15.69 12.39 12.32
C ILE A 734 -16.96 12.78 11.58
N CYS A 735 -16.81 13.25 10.34
CA CYS A 735 -17.90 13.60 9.42
C CYS A 735 -17.94 12.61 8.26
#